data_AF-A0A8T3PNG2-F1
#
_entry.id   AF-A0A8T3PNG2-F1
#
_cell.length_a   1.000
_cell.length_b   1.000
_cell.length_c   1.000
_cell.angle_alpha   90.00
_cell.angle_beta   90.00
_cell.angle_gamma   90.00
#
_symmetry.space_group_name_H-M   'P 1'
#
loop_
_entity.id
_entity.type
_entity.pdbx_description
1 polymer ?
#
loop_
_entity_poly.entity_id
_entity_poly.type
_entity_poly.pdbx_seq_one_letter_code
_entity_poly.pdbx_strand_id
1 'polypeptide(L)'
;MKAAKGTFERAIELDPVDPLPRLGLGLAKIRLGDLAGGIEDIQIATSLDPNQSLIRSYLGKAYYEEGRDAKAGTTLQEAMALDPKDPTPWFYDAIFKQTTNRPVEALHGLQRSIELNDNRAVYRSRLLLDEDLATRSTSLGRIYTDLGFEQVGLVEATKSLGLDPAEDSAHRLLSDTYVGLPRHDLARGSELLQAQLLQPINSNPVRPSRAASAFNIAAGAGPSNAGFNEFSPLFERNRWRLLTSVFGGNNSTWGDEVVLSGLYDHWAASLGQFHADTGGFRTNSDAESDLYNAFFQVAVTPALDLQAEYQRHESETGDLRLTFTRDDLSSLTRQGFRQDSGRVGTHLKLSPRSDIIVSALYAGTEEHRIFSADFGDVTFLEESAGFEVEGQYLFQGERFNLTAGFGIYETEVDRSVTVTSDNGPSFSNADGFDRRRHSAYLYGNLNWPKDLVWTFGMSYDALDQGDTDVVGAVNPKLGLQWDLTQSIRLRAAFMETGKQALLGNRSIEPTEVAGFNQFFDDLPGTEARRYGAGLDVRLGEALYAGFEGSRRDLEVPLFDFGGELFDRLKWKEGLYRGYLNWTPSPAWAASAEYRLDTFDAKEELFANFMDITPDLDTISVPLTIRYFHPAGFFARLGGTYVRQEIAGLSEVPGDDRDDFVVVDAALGYRLPKRLGIMSLGVRNLLDEEFRFQDDSFRSRILVIGQNAIPGDFRGNFGFVPDRVIFAAITLSF
;
A
#
# COMPACT_ATOMS: atom_id res chain seq x y z
N MET A 1 -1.59 -7.92 30.89
CA MET A 1 -2.47 -6.85 31.44
C MET A 1 -3.10 -7.19 32.79
N LYS A 2 -3.63 -8.40 33.02
CA LYS A 2 -4.22 -8.78 34.33
C LYS A 2 -3.25 -8.64 35.52
N ALA A 3 -1.99 -9.07 35.35
CA ALA A 3 -0.95 -8.89 36.37
C ALA A 3 -0.69 -7.39 36.66
N ALA A 4 -0.60 -6.56 35.62
CA ALA A 4 -0.40 -5.12 35.75
C ALA A 4 -1.55 -4.45 36.54
N LYS A 5 -2.81 -4.83 36.28
CA LYS A 5 -3.97 -4.37 37.06
C LYS A 5 -3.77 -4.62 38.55
N GLY A 6 -3.41 -5.84 38.95
CA GLY A 6 -3.16 -6.19 40.35
C GLY A 6 -1.96 -5.45 40.96
N THR A 7 -0.92 -5.18 40.18
CA THR A 7 0.23 -4.37 40.63
C THR A 7 -0.18 -2.92 40.88
N PHE A 8 -0.97 -2.31 40.01
CA PHE A 8 -1.45 -0.94 40.20
C PHE A 8 -2.41 -0.83 41.39
N GLU A 9 -3.30 -1.81 41.59
CA GLU A 9 -4.17 -1.88 42.78
C GLU A 9 -3.31 -1.89 44.06
N ARG A 10 -2.25 -2.70 44.09
CA ARG A 10 -1.32 -2.73 45.23
C ARG A 10 -0.53 -1.43 45.41
N ALA A 11 -0.13 -0.77 44.31
CA ALA A 11 0.55 0.52 44.38
C ALA A 11 -0.37 1.61 44.96
N ILE A 12 -1.66 1.61 44.60
CA ILE A 12 -2.67 2.52 45.16
C ILE A 12 -2.89 2.28 46.66
N GLU A 13 -2.81 1.03 47.13
CA GLU A 13 -2.89 0.72 48.57
C GLU A 13 -1.69 1.28 49.36
N LEU A 14 -0.51 1.33 48.72
CA LEU A 14 0.73 1.81 49.34
C LEU A 14 0.82 3.34 49.34
N ASP A 15 0.40 3.98 48.24
CA ASP A 15 0.31 5.43 48.11
C ASP A 15 -1.00 5.84 47.41
N PRO A 16 -2.05 6.16 48.19
CA PRO A 16 -3.35 6.54 47.63
C PRO A 16 -3.38 7.92 46.97
N VAL A 17 -2.36 8.77 47.18
CA VAL A 17 -2.34 10.15 46.67
C VAL A 17 -1.48 10.31 45.42
N ASP A 18 -0.65 9.32 45.08
CA ASP A 18 0.06 9.30 43.80
C ASP A 18 -0.94 9.10 42.63
N PRO A 19 -1.03 10.04 41.68
CA PRO A 19 -1.93 9.92 40.53
C PRO A 19 -1.50 8.85 39.51
N LEU A 20 -0.22 8.47 39.43
CA LEU A 20 0.30 7.60 38.37
C LEU A 20 -0.20 6.15 38.47
N PRO A 21 -0.24 5.51 39.66
CA PRO A 21 -0.88 4.20 39.83
C PRO A 21 -2.35 4.18 39.40
N ARG A 22 -3.09 5.27 39.66
CA ARG A 22 -4.49 5.42 39.24
C ARG A 22 -4.61 5.51 37.71
N LEU A 23 -3.76 6.31 37.06
CA LEU A 23 -3.68 6.35 35.60
C LEU A 23 -3.37 4.95 35.04
N GLY A 24 -2.37 4.26 35.58
CA GLY A 24 -2.00 2.91 35.17
C GLY A 24 -3.12 1.87 35.32
N LEU A 25 -3.86 1.92 36.44
CA LEU A 25 -5.04 1.09 36.66
C LEU A 25 -6.13 1.39 35.64
N GLY A 26 -6.39 2.67 35.37
CA GLY A 26 -7.35 3.10 34.37
C GLY A 26 -7.03 2.54 32.99
N LEU A 27 -5.79 2.72 32.52
CA LEU A 27 -5.31 2.18 31.25
C LEU A 27 -5.43 0.65 31.18
N ALA A 28 -5.08 -0.06 32.26
CA ALA A 28 -5.21 -1.51 32.34
C ALA A 28 -6.67 -1.98 32.25
N LYS A 29 -7.59 -1.29 32.93
CA LYS A 29 -9.04 -1.57 32.86
C LYS A 29 -9.58 -1.35 31.45
N ILE A 30 -9.21 -0.24 30.79
CA ILE A 30 -9.63 0.03 29.41
C ILE A 30 -9.15 -1.08 28.47
N ARG A 31 -7.88 -1.49 28.55
CA ARG A 31 -7.36 -2.57 27.69
C ARG A 31 -8.08 -3.91 27.93
N LEU A 32 -8.50 -4.17 29.17
CA LEU A 32 -9.28 -5.36 29.51
C LEU A 32 -10.77 -5.26 29.10
N GLY A 33 -11.20 -4.15 28.49
CA GLY A 33 -12.57 -3.94 27.98
C GLY A 33 -13.46 -3.09 28.90
N ASP A 34 -13.01 -2.77 30.11
CA ASP A 34 -13.75 -1.91 31.06
C ASP A 34 -13.42 -0.43 30.83
N LEU A 35 -14.01 0.15 29.78
CA LEU A 35 -13.81 1.56 29.44
C LEU A 35 -14.34 2.49 30.53
N ALA A 36 -15.53 2.20 31.09
CA ALA A 36 -16.18 3.06 32.06
C ALA A 36 -15.39 3.11 33.39
N GLY A 37 -15.02 1.96 33.94
CA GLY A 37 -14.21 1.90 35.15
C GLY A 37 -12.79 2.43 34.93
N GLY A 38 -12.26 2.30 33.71
CA GLY A 38 -11.00 2.92 33.32
C GLY A 38 -11.03 4.45 33.31
N ILE A 39 -12.11 5.04 32.77
CA ILE A 39 -12.33 6.50 32.78
C ILE A 39 -12.45 7.02 34.22
N GLU A 40 -13.15 6.31 35.10
CA GLU A 40 -13.29 6.69 36.51
C GLU A 40 -11.92 6.79 37.20
N ASP A 41 -11.04 5.80 37.02
CA ASP A 41 -9.70 5.86 37.62
C ASP A 41 -8.83 6.99 37.03
N ILE A 42 -8.95 7.29 35.73
CA ILE A 42 -8.24 8.42 35.10
C ILE A 42 -8.79 9.76 35.60
N GLN A 43 -10.09 9.87 35.88
CA GLN A 43 -10.68 11.07 36.50
C GLN A 43 -10.18 11.27 37.93
N ILE A 44 -10.03 10.20 38.70
CA ILE A 44 -9.40 10.25 40.04
C ILE A 44 -7.95 10.72 39.91
N ALA A 45 -7.17 10.14 38.99
CA ALA A 45 -5.79 10.57 38.73
C ALA A 45 -5.71 12.07 38.37
N THR A 46 -6.63 12.55 37.54
CA THR A 46 -6.72 13.96 37.15
C THR A 46 -7.07 14.87 38.34
N SER A 47 -7.85 14.37 39.30
CA SER A 47 -8.23 15.11 40.50
C SER A 47 -7.11 15.16 41.54
N LEU A 48 -6.27 14.13 41.59
CA LEU A 48 -5.08 14.06 42.46
C LEU A 48 -3.96 15.00 41.98
N ASP A 49 -3.78 15.16 40.67
CA ASP A 49 -2.86 16.15 40.08
C ASP A 49 -3.51 16.93 38.92
N PRO A 50 -4.23 18.03 39.22
CA PRO A 50 -5.00 18.78 38.23
C PRO A 50 -4.14 19.60 37.26
N ASN A 51 -2.86 19.81 37.56
CA ASN A 51 -1.96 20.64 36.77
C ASN A 51 -1.10 19.82 35.79
N GLN A 52 -1.26 18.49 35.75
CA GLN A 52 -0.49 17.63 34.87
C GLN A 52 -1.14 17.45 33.50
N SER A 53 -0.52 18.03 32.47
CA SER A 53 -0.96 17.91 31.06
C SER A 53 -1.09 16.46 30.61
N LEU A 54 -0.17 15.59 31.00
CA LEU A 54 -0.14 14.18 30.59
C LEU A 54 -1.41 13.42 31.01
N ILE A 55 -1.76 13.45 32.30
CA ILE A 55 -2.94 12.73 32.82
C ILE A 55 -4.22 13.28 32.18
N ARG A 56 -4.33 14.61 32.03
CA ARG A 56 -5.46 15.23 31.32
C ARG A 56 -5.52 14.81 29.85
N SER A 57 -4.39 14.66 29.18
CA SER A 57 -4.35 14.17 27.80
C SER A 57 -4.91 12.75 27.70
N TYR A 58 -4.57 11.86 28.64
CA TYR A 58 -5.16 10.52 28.73
C TYR A 58 -6.65 10.54 29.09
N LEU A 59 -7.13 11.51 29.87
CA LEU A 59 -8.57 11.69 30.09
C LEU A 59 -9.30 12.11 28.81
N GLY A 60 -8.72 13.06 28.05
CA GLY A 60 -9.23 13.46 26.74
C GLY A 60 -9.29 12.28 25.76
N LYS A 61 -8.22 11.48 25.73
CA LYS A 61 -8.12 10.21 25.00
C LYS A 61 -9.23 9.22 25.40
N ALA A 62 -9.52 9.09 26.68
CA ALA A 62 -10.56 8.19 27.16
C ALA A 62 -11.99 8.68 26.85
N TYR A 63 -12.24 9.98 26.94
CA TYR A 63 -13.51 10.56 26.47
C TYR A 63 -13.71 10.41 24.96
N TYR A 64 -12.64 10.49 24.19
CA TYR A 64 -12.68 10.20 22.76
C TYR A 64 -13.10 8.74 22.52
N GLU A 65 -12.54 7.76 23.22
CA GLU A 65 -12.95 6.36 23.08
C GLU A 65 -14.39 6.09 23.53
N GLU A 66 -14.90 6.85 24.50
CA GLU A 66 -16.30 6.79 24.93
C GLU A 66 -17.29 7.40 23.91
N GLY A 67 -16.79 8.14 22.90
CA GLY A 67 -17.61 8.87 21.93
C GLY A 67 -18.15 10.20 22.47
N ARG A 68 -17.50 10.77 23.51
CA ARG A 68 -17.84 12.08 24.09
C ARG A 68 -16.94 13.17 23.50
N ASP A 69 -17.04 13.34 22.19
CA ASP A 69 -16.21 14.20 21.35
C ASP A 69 -16.06 15.63 21.90
N ALA A 70 -17.17 16.25 22.33
CA ALA A 70 -17.14 17.60 22.89
C ALA A 70 -16.25 17.70 24.14
N LYS A 71 -16.35 16.71 25.04
CA LYS A 71 -15.53 16.67 26.27
C LYS A 71 -14.09 16.29 25.98
N ALA A 72 -13.86 15.40 25.01
CA ALA A 72 -12.52 15.07 24.56
C ALA A 72 -11.79 16.32 24.07
N GLY A 73 -12.41 17.08 23.16
CA GLY A 73 -11.84 18.32 22.62
C GLY A 73 -11.55 19.37 23.70
N THR A 74 -12.50 19.66 24.60
CA THR A 74 -12.27 20.60 25.71
C THR A 74 -11.14 20.13 26.63
N THR A 75 -11.10 18.83 26.98
CA THR A 75 -10.07 18.29 27.89
C THR A 75 -8.67 18.37 27.28
N LEU A 76 -8.54 18.11 25.97
CA LEU A 76 -7.27 18.21 25.25
C LEU A 76 -6.79 19.67 25.13
N GLN A 77 -7.70 20.62 24.86
CA GLN A 77 -7.37 22.05 24.86
C GLN A 77 -6.88 22.53 26.23
N GLU A 78 -7.53 22.08 27.31
CA GLU A 78 -7.10 22.36 28.67
C GLU A 78 -5.72 21.75 28.97
N ALA A 79 -5.43 20.54 28.47
CA ALA A 79 -4.11 19.93 28.59
C ALA A 79 -3.02 20.75 27.87
N MET A 80 -3.29 21.22 26.65
CA MET A 80 -2.36 22.12 25.91
C MET A 80 -2.09 23.43 26.67
N ALA A 81 -3.09 23.96 27.37
CA ALA A 81 -2.95 25.18 28.16
C ALA A 81 -2.10 24.97 29.43
N LEU A 82 -2.09 23.76 30.00
CA LEU A 82 -1.28 23.42 31.18
C LEU A 82 0.21 23.28 30.87
N ASP A 83 0.56 22.59 29.78
CA ASP A 83 1.94 22.50 29.29
C ASP A 83 2.00 22.65 27.76
N PRO A 84 2.23 23.88 27.25
CA PRO A 84 2.33 24.13 25.81
C PRO A 84 3.49 23.40 25.10
N LYS A 85 4.43 22.83 25.86
CA LYS A 85 5.58 22.08 25.34
C LYS A 85 5.34 20.56 25.40
N ASP A 86 4.24 20.07 25.95
CA ASP A 86 3.92 18.65 25.99
C ASP A 86 3.41 18.21 24.61
N PRO A 87 4.06 17.26 23.92
CA PRO A 87 3.59 16.79 22.60
C PRO A 87 2.31 15.95 22.67
N THR A 88 2.00 15.33 23.82
CA THR A 88 0.89 14.38 23.94
C THR A 88 -0.50 14.95 23.63
N PRO A 89 -0.91 16.12 24.15
CA PRO A 89 -2.23 16.66 23.82
C PRO A 89 -2.36 17.05 22.34
N TRP A 90 -1.29 17.52 21.70
CA TRP A 90 -1.26 17.81 20.26
C TRP A 90 -1.46 16.55 19.42
N PHE A 91 -0.81 15.46 19.82
CA PHE A 91 -0.96 14.16 19.16
C PHE A 91 -2.39 13.62 19.22
N TYR A 92 -2.99 13.56 20.41
CA TYR A 92 -4.35 13.03 20.54
C TYR A 92 -5.42 13.97 19.94
N ASP A 93 -5.21 15.28 19.99
CA ASP A 93 -6.09 16.24 19.29
C ASP A 93 -5.99 16.12 17.77
N ALA A 94 -4.80 15.83 17.22
CA ALA A 94 -4.65 15.56 15.80
C ALA A 94 -5.46 14.34 15.36
N ILE A 95 -5.37 13.22 16.09
CA ILE A 95 -6.17 12.01 15.78
C ILE A 95 -7.68 12.30 15.93
N PHE A 96 -8.06 13.06 16.96
CA PHE A 96 -9.45 13.48 17.13
C PHE A 96 -9.95 14.34 15.96
N LYS A 97 -9.16 15.33 15.52
CA LYS A 97 -9.49 16.18 14.37
C LYS A 97 -9.53 15.41 13.07
N GLN A 98 -8.60 14.48 12.87
CA GLN A 98 -8.59 13.60 11.71
C GLN A 98 -9.91 12.83 11.61
N THR A 99 -10.38 12.23 12.72
CA THR A 99 -11.60 11.41 12.73
C THR A 99 -12.90 12.24 12.69
N THR A 100 -12.85 13.51 13.10
CA THR A 100 -13.97 14.48 13.02
C THR A 100 -13.96 15.34 11.75
N ASN A 101 -13.37 14.83 10.66
CA ASN A 101 -13.35 15.48 9.34
C ASN A 101 -12.63 16.82 9.29
N ARG A 102 -11.50 16.93 9.99
CA ARG A 102 -10.61 18.11 10.02
C ARG A 102 -9.14 17.72 9.75
N PRO A 103 -8.83 17.09 8.60
CA PRO A 103 -7.51 16.54 8.33
C PRO A 103 -6.40 17.61 8.21
N VAL A 104 -6.71 18.81 7.74
CA VAL A 104 -5.72 19.92 7.67
C VAL A 104 -5.26 20.32 9.07
N GLU A 105 -6.20 20.52 9.98
CA GLU A 105 -5.86 20.86 11.37
C GLU A 105 -5.19 19.69 12.09
N ALA A 106 -5.55 18.46 11.73
CA ALA A 106 -4.85 17.26 12.21
C ALA A 106 -3.39 17.24 11.77
N LEU A 107 -3.11 17.57 10.49
CA LEU A 107 -1.74 17.65 9.97
C LEU A 107 -0.90 18.62 10.80
N HIS A 108 -1.38 19.85 10.98
CA HIS A 108 -0.67 20.88 11.75
C HIS A 108 -0.48 20.48 13.22
N GLY A 109 -1.51 19.90 13.85
CA GLY A 109 -1.42 19.41 15.23
C GLY A 109 -0.40 18.28 15.40
N LEU A 110 -0.35 17.35 14.44
CA LEU A 110 0.58 16.22 14.46
C LEU A 110 2.01 16.68 14.21
N GLN A 111 2.23 17.58 13.24
CA GLN A 111 3.53 18.20 13.00
C GLN A 111 4.02 18.95 14.23
N ARG A 112 3.13 19.68 14.91
CA ARG A 112 3.47 20.35 16.17
C ARG A 112 3.85 19.35 17.25
N SER A 113 3.15 18.22 17.35
CA SER A 113 3.54 17.13 18.26
C SER A 113 4.93 16.60 17.96
N ILE A 114 5.30 16.43 16.68
CA ILE A 114 6.62 15.93 16.27
C ILE A 114 7.71 16.96 16.63
N GLU A 115 7.50 18.24 16.29
CA GLU A 115 8.45 19.33 16.61
C GLU A 115 8.70 19.49 18.11
N LEU A 116 7.66 19.30 18.94
CA LEU A 116 7.78 19.35 20.41
C LEU A 116 8.49 18.11 20.96
N ASN A 117 8.43 16.97 20.28
CA ASN A 117 9.08 15.73 20.66
C ASN A 117 10.58 15.76 20.34
N ASP A 118 10.97 16.27 19.16
CA ASP A 118 12.38 16.46 18.75
C ASP A 118 13.15 17.44 19.66
N ASN A 119 12.43 18.25 20.45
CA ASN A 119 12.98 19.17 21.46
C ASN A 119 12.99 18.62 22.90
N ARG A 120 12.59 17.36 23.16
CA ARG A 120 12.56 16.72 24.50
C ARG A 120 13.23 15.34 24.50
N ALA A 121 14.53 15.28 24.25
CA ALA A 121 15.28 14.02 24.21
C ALA A 121 15.49 13.28 25.56
N VAL A 122 14.81 13.58 26.69
CA VAL A 122 15.34 13.09 28.01
C VAL A 122 14.37 12.47 29.03
N TYR A 123 13.03 12.56 28.98
CA TYR A 123 12.23 11.90 30.03
C TYR A 123 10.87 11.36 29.57
N ARG A 124 10.90 10.35 28.70
CA ARG A 124 9.93 9.24 28.72
C ARG A 124 10.70 7.95 28.40
N SER A 125 10.38 6.87 29.11
CA SER A 125 10.96 5.55 28.89
C SER A 125 10.94 5.21 27.39
N ARG A 126 12.11 4.82 26.86
CA ARG A 126 12.30 4.39 25.45
C ARG A 126 11.19 3.40 25.01
N LEU A 127 10.71 2.57 25.93
CA LEU A 127 9.68 1.55 25.71
C LEU A 127 8.26 2.07 25.43
N LEU A 128 7.94 3.34 25.71
CA LEU A 128 6.61 3.95 25.46
C LEU A 128 6.66 5.02 24.36
N LEU A 129 7.86 5.42 23.92
CA LEU A 129 8.02 6.44 22.88
C LEU A 129 7.94 5.84 21.48
N ASP A 130 8.42 4.61 21.29
CA ASP A 130 8.38 3.88 20.02
C ASP A 130 6.92 3.57 19.62
N GLU A 131 6.08 3.18 20.59
CA GLU A 131 4.63 2.95 20.36
C GLU A 131 3.90 4.24 19.91
N ASP A 132 4.26 5.39 20.49
CA ASP A 132 3.69 6.68 20.11
C ASP A 132 4.29 7.23 18.79
N LEU A 133 5.56 6.98 18.46
CA LEU A 133 6.20 7.41 17.21
C LEU A 133 5.66 6.63 16.02
N ALA A 134 5.58 5.30 16.13
CA ALA A 134 4.90 4.43 15.17
C ALA A 134 3.47 4.92 14.89
N THR A 135 2.70 5.16 15.97
CA THR A 135 1.32 5.66 15.85
C THR A 135 1.26 7.06 15.22
N ARG A 136 2.26 7.94 15.44
CA ARG A 136 2.36 9.25 14.76
C ARG A 136 2.62 9.06 13.27
N SER A 137 3.56 8.20 12.87
CA SER A 137 3.87 7.91 11.47
C SER A 137 2.66 7.32 10.73
N THR A 138 1.97 6.34 11.32
CA THR A 138 0.69 5.81 10.79
C THR A 138 -0.37 6.89 10.68
N SER A 139 -0.51 7.75 11.69
CA SER A 139 -1.51 8.82 11.66
C SER A 139 -1.20 9.90 10.62
N LEU A 140 0.08 10.24 10.45
CA LEU A 140 0.54 11.20 9.45
C LEU A 140 0.28 10.68 8.04
N GLY A 141 0.59 9.40 7.83
CA GLY A 141 0.31 8.72 6.58
C GLY A 141 -1.15 8.80 6.15
N ARG A 142 -2.06 8.46 7.07
CA ARG A 142 -3.51 8.57 6.83
C ARG A 142 -3.95 10.02 6.57
N ILE A 143 -3.40 10.99 7.29
CA ILE A 143 -3.71 12.41 7.07
C ILE A 143 -3.26 12.83 5.66
N TYR A 144 -2.09 12.39 5.19
CA TYR A 144 -1.65 12.66 3.82
C TYR A 144 -2.57 12.00 2.78
N THR A 145 -3.03 10.77 3.02
CA THR A 145 -4.04 10.13 2.16
C THR A 145 -5.34 10.94 2.12
N ASP A 146 -5.86 11.39 3.27
CA ASP A 146 -7.08 12.25 3.35
C ASP A 146 -6.92 13.53 2.52
N LEU A 147 -5.75 14.17 2.60
CA LEU A 147 -5.43 15.42 1.89
C LEU A 147 -5.07 15.19 0.41
N GLY A 148 -4.75 13.95 0.02
CA GLY A 148 -4.21 13.60 -1.30
C GLY A 148 -2.77 14.01 -1.51
N PHE A 149 -1.96 14.00 -0.46
CA PHE A 149 -0.55 14.40 -0.47
C PHE A 149 0.38 13.18 -0.56
N GLU A 150 0.09 12.29 -1.51
CA GLU A 150 0.73 10.97 -1.64
C GLU A 150 2.26 11.04 -1.70
N GLN A 151 2.82 11.97 -2.50
CA GLN A 151 4.28 12.14 -2.60
C GLN A 151 4.92 12.53 -1.26
N VAL A 152 4.24 13.34 -0.45
CA VAL A 152 4.73 13.72 0.88
C VAL A 152 4.67 12.52 1.83
N GLY A 153 3.60 11.72 1.75
CA GLY A 153 3.47 10.47 2.49
C GLY A 153 4.59 9.48 2.18
N LEU A 154 4.91 9.29 0.90
CA LEU A 154 6.00 8.43 0.45
C LEU A 154 7.34 8.88 1.05
N VAL A 155 7.68 10.17 0.92
CA VAL A 155 8.96 10.71 1.42
C VAL A 155 9.11 10.58 2.94
N GLU A 156 8.03 10.80 3.70
CA GLU A 156 8.04 10.64 5.16
C GLU A 156 8.10 9.17 5.59
N ALA A 157 7.44 8.25 4.87
CA ALA A 157 7.52 6.82 5.17
C ALA A 157 8.94 6.28 4.97
N THR A 158 9.54 6.59 3.82
CA THR A 158 10.95 6.27 3.51
C THR A 158 11.90 6.87 4.54
N LYS A 159 11.66 8.12 4.99
CA LYS A 159 12.45 8.72 6.08
C LYS A 159 12.50 7.81 7.29
N SER A 160 11.33 7.33 7.68
CA SER A 160 11.15 6.52 8.86
C SER A 160 11.89 5.20 8.71
N LEU A 161 11.75 4.51 7.58
CA LEU A 161 12.44 3.23 7.32
C LEU A 161 13.97 3.38 7.22
N GLY A 162 14.47 4.52 6.73
CA GLY A 162 15.90 4.82 6.75
C GLY A 162 16.47 4.90 8.18
N LEU A 163 15.67 5.41 9.12
CA LEU A 163 16.02 5.58 10.54
C LEU A 163 15.71 4.34 11.39
N ASP A 164 14.64 3.62 11.06
CA ASP A 164 14.20 2.40 11.72
C ASP A 164 13.52 1.46 10.71
N PRO A 165 14.25 0.44 10.21
CA PRO A 165 13.69 -0.55 9.29
C PRO A 165 12.68 -1.54 9.91
N ALA A 166 12.45 -1.55 11.23
CA ALA A 166 11.48 -2.43 11.87
C ALA A 166 10.15 -1.71 12.20
N GLU A 167 10.00 -0.47 11.75
CA GLU A 167 8.84 0.38 12.01
C GLU A 167 7.62 -0.07 11.18
N ASP A 168 6.74 -0.86 11.77
CA ASP A 168 5.54 -1.45 11.13
C ASP A 168 4.64 -0.38 10.48
N SER A 169 4.54 0.78 11.12
CA SER A 169 3.67 1.87 10.69
C SER A 169 4.18 2.56 9.42
N ALA A 170 5.50 2.60 9.23
CA ALA A 170 6.11 3.16 8.03
C ALA A 170 5.92 2.22 6.83
N HIS A 171 6.10 0.91 7.04
CA HIS A 171 5.77 -0.11 6.04
C HIS A 171 4.29 -0.04 5.65
N ARG A 172 3.38 0.10 6.64
CA ARG A 172 1.95 0.23 6.36
C ARG A 172 1.65 1.47 5.51
N LEU A 173 2.27 2.59 5.81
CA LEU A 173 2.11 3.82 5.05
C LEU A 173 2.63 3.67 3.61
N LEU A 174 3.81 3.08 3.39
CA LEU A 174 4.29 2.82 2.02
C LEU A 174 3.32 1.94 1.25
N SER A 175 2.85 0.85 1.85
CA SER A 175 1.86 -0.04 1.25
C SER A 175 0.58 0.71 0.85
N ASP A 176 0.01 1.51 1.77
CA ASP A 176 -1.20 2.28 1.50
C ASP A 176 -0.97 3.37 0.43
N THR A 177 0.24 3.91 0.31
CA THR A 177 0.61 4.90 -0.73
C THR A 177 0.77 4.25 -2.11
N TYR A 178 1.22 3.00 -2.18
CA TYR A 178 1.40 2.26 -3.43
C TYR A 178 0.09 1.79 -4.08
N VAL A 179 -1.05 1.75 -3.35
CA VAL A 179 -2.35 1.25 -3.84
C VAL A 179 -2.82 1.89 -5.15
N GLY A 180 -2.57 3.18 -5.34
CA GLY A 180 -2.96 3.92 -6.54
C GLY A 180 -1.90 3.99 -7.63
N LEU A 181 -0.70 3.44 -7.40
CA LEU A 181 0.41 3.52 -8.34
C LEU A 181 0.43 2.30 -9.26
N PRO A 182 0.43 2.48 -10.59
CA PRO A 182 0.54 1.37 -11.54
C PRO A 182 1.81 0.57 -11.32
N ARG A 183 1.73 -0.76 -11.48
CA ARG A 183 2.87 -1.70 -11.39
C ARG A 183 3.63 -1.69 -10.06
N HIS A 184 2.98 -1.33 -8.95
CA HIS A 184 3.56 -1.36 -7.59
C HIS A 184 2.94 -2.45 -6.70
N ASP A 185 2.23 -3.43 -7.25
CA ASP A 185 1.52 -4.43 -6.44
C ASP A 185 2.47 -5.32 -5.64
N LEU A 186 3.58 -5.75 -6.23
CA LEU A 186 4.61 -6.48 -5.48
C LEU A 186 5.14 -5.65 -4.30
N ALA A 187 5.55 -4.40 -4.56
CA ALA A 187 6.07 -3.53 -3.51
C ALA A 187 5.02 -3.27 -2.42
N ARG A 188 3.77 -3.01 -2.82
CA ARG A 188 2.64 -2.84 -1.90
C ARG A 188 2.43 -4.08 -1.02
N GLY A 189 2.40 -5.27 -1.62
CA GLY A 189 2.19 -6.54 -0.92
C GLY A 189 3.33 -6.87 0.04
N SER A 190 4.56 -6.60 -0.37
CA SER A 190 5.77 -6.74 0.46
C SER A 190 5.78 -5.81 1.66
N GLU A 191 5.44 -4.54 1.48
CA GLU A 191 5.33 -3.56 2.57
C GLU A 191 4.18 -3.92 3.53
N LEU A 192 3.06 -4.42 3.02
CA LEU A 192 1.96 -4.91 3.86
C LEU A 192 2.39 -6.12 4.70
N LEU A 193 3.11 -7.07 4.10
CA LEU A 193 3.61 -8.27 4.78
C LEU A 193 4.59 -7.91 5.90
N GLN A 194 5.54 -7.01 5.64
CA GLN A 194 6.48 -6.52 6.65
C GLN A 194 5.75 -5.81 7.79
N ALA A 195 4.79 -4.93 7.48
CA ALA A 195 3.94 -4.29 8.50
C ALA A 195 3.18 -5.33 9.34
N GLN A 196 2.61 -6.37 8.72
CA GLN A 196 1.88 -7.42 9.42
C GLN A 196 2.77 -8.30 10.31
N LEU A 197 4.00 -8.61 9.87
CA LEU A 197 4.95 -9.39 10.65
C LEU A 197 5.46 -8.60 11.86
N LEU A 198 5.72 -7.29 11.69
CA LEU A 198 6.34 -6.44 12.72
C LEU A 198 5.33 -5.83 13.70
N GLN A 199 4.05 -5.71 13.31
CA GLN A 199 3.05 -5.08 14.15
C GLN A 199 2.85 -5.87 15.46
N PRO A 200 2.73 -5.16 16.60
CA PRO A 200 2.28 -5.79 17.82
C PRO A 200 0.82 -6.23 17.68
N ILE A 201 0.40 -7.13 18.58
CA ILE A 201 -0.96 -7.63 18.61
C ILE A 201 -2.01 -6.52 18.74
N ASN A 202 -2.87 -6.39 17.72
CA ASN A 202 -3.85 -5.32 17.62
C ASN A 202 -5.22 -5.81 17.13
N SER A 203 -6.21 -4.92 17.19
CA SER A 203 -7.60 -5.19 16.78
C SER A 203 -7.94 -4.70 15.36
N ASN A 204 -6.96 -4.19 14.62
CA ASN A 204 -7.16 -3.60 13.30
C ASN A 204 -7.10 -4.73 12.25
N PRO A 205 -8.24 -5.12 11.65
CA PRO A 205 -8.25 -6.16 10.64
C PRO A 205 -7.36 -5.82 9.44
N VAL A 206 -6.74 -6.87 8.90
CA VAL A 206 -6.29 -6.84 7.52
C VAL A 206 -7.53 -7.03 6.65
N ARG A 207 -8.03 -5.94 6.08
CA ARG A 207 -9.13 -6.01 5.10
C ARG A 207 -8.70 -6.84 3.89
N PRO A 208 -9.53 -7.76 3.39
CA PRO A 208 -9.24 -8.52 2.16
C PRO A 208 -8.85 -7.60 1.01
N SER A 209 -9.63 -6.52 0.79
CA SER A 209 -9.36 -5.54 -0.27
C SER A 209 -7.98 -4.86 -0.18
N ARG A 210 -7.30 -4.93 0.97
CA ARG A 210 -5.94 -4.42 1.17
C ARG A 210 -4.87 -5.49 0.96
N ALA A 211 -5.20 -6.77 1.11
CA ALA A 211 -4.29 -7.89 0.99
C ALA A 211 -4.13 -8.41 -0.45
N ALA A 212 -5.08 -8.12 -1.35
CA ALA A 212 -4.98 -8.47 -2.77
C ALA A 212 -4.96 -7.23 -3.66
N SER A 213 -4.49 -7.39 -4.89
CA SER A 213 -4.42 -6.32 -5.88
C SER A 213 -5.37 -6.49 -7.05
N ALA A 214 -5.60 -5.37 -7.74
CA ALA A 214 -6.38 -5.25 -8.97
C ALA A 214 -7.71 -6.02 -9.00
N PHE A 215 -8.67 -5.52 -8.24
CA PHE A 215 -10.07 -5.94 -8.35
C PHE A 215 -10.73 -5.51 -9.67
N ASN A 216 -9.98 -4.87 -10.58
CA ASN A 216 -10.41 -4.48 -11.93
C ASN A 216 -11.73 -3.70 -12.00
N ILE A 217 -12.07 -3.03 -10.89
CA ILE A 217 -13.14 -2.04 -10.78
C ILE A 217 -12.57 -0.64 -10.98
N ALA A 218 -13.39 0.27 -11.54
CA ALA A 218 -12.97 1.66 -11.77
C ALA A 218 -12.32 2.27 -10.52
N ALA A 219 -11.16 2.91 -10.68
CA ALA A 219 -10.40 3.42 -9.53
C ALA A 219 -11.28 4.30 -8.62
N GLY A 220 -11.40 3.89 -7.36
CA GLY A 220 -12.21 4.55 -6.36
C GLY A 220 -13.72 4.25 -6.37
N ALA A 221 -14.21 3.43 -7.29
CA ALA A 221 -15.47 2.73 -7.13
C ALA A 221 -15.26 1.59 -6.13
N GLY A 222 -15.85 1.70 -4.94
CA GLY A 222 -15.83 0.65 -3.92
C GLY A 222 -14.82 0.83 -2.77
N PRO A 223 -14.67 -0.21 -1.92
CA PRO A 223 -13.92 -0.19 -0.67
C PRO A 223 -12.40 -0.02 -0.84
N SER A 224 -11.92 0.01 -2.09
CA SER A 224 -10.54 0.15 -2.54
C SER A 224 -9.99 1.56 -2.32
N ASN A 225 -10.83 2.60 -2.41
CA ASN A 225 -10.50 3.88 -1.80
C ASN A 225 -10.36 3.64 -0.30
N ALA A 226 -9.27 4.11 0.30
CA ALA A 226 -9.05 4.04 1.73
C ALA A 226 -10.33 4.46 2.48
N GLY A 227 -11.11 3.46 2.92
CA GLY A 227 -12.31 3.66 3.71
C GLY A 227 -11.86 4.05 5.10
N PHE A 228 -11.31 5.24 5.26
CA PHE A 228 -10.81 5.77 6.52
C PHE A 228 -9.78 4.90 7.29
N ASN A 229 -9.37 3.73 6.76
CA ASN A 229 -8.90 2.54 7.49
C ASN A 229 -9.14 2.68 9.00
N GLU A 230 -10.44 2.66 9.31
CA GLU A 230 -11.03 2.39 10.62
C GLU A 230 -10.64 3.40 11.70
N PHE A 231 -11.58 3.71 12.59
CA PHE A 231 -11.29 4.52 13.75
C PHE A 231 -10.32 3.74 14.63
N SER A 232 -9.00 3.90 14.40
CA SER A 232 -7.98 3.28 15.22
C SER A 232 -8.33 3.68 16.63
N PRO A 233 -8.64 2.71 17.49
CA PRO A 233 -8.94 3.07 18.84
C PRO A 233 -7.65 3.72 19.36
N LEU A 234 -7.79 4.84 20.04
CA LEU A 234 -6.70 5.34 20.84
C LEU A 234 -6.34 4.31 21.94
N PHE A 235 -7.25 3.40 22.28
CA PHE A 235 -7.01 2.26 23.15
C PHE A 235 -7.27 0.90 22.47
N GLU A 236 -6.20 0.15 22.21
CA GLU A 236 -6.34 -1.28 21.96
C GLU A 236 -7.02 -1.93 23.17
N ARG A 237 -8.20 -2.53 22.97
CA ARG A 237 -8.97 -3.15 24.05
C ARG A 237 -9.62 -4.44 23.61
N ASN A 238 -9.92 -5.30 24.58
CA ASN A 238 -10.68 -6.51 24.32
C ASN A 238 -12.06 -6.15 23.77
N ARG A 239 -12.28 -6.37 22.48
CA ARG A 239 -13.55 -6.15 21.79
C ARG A 239 -13.58 -6.90 20.47
N TRP A 240 -14.80 -7.16 20.03
CA TRP A 240 -15.09 -7.49 18.64
C TRP A 240 -15.43 -6.22 17.87
N ARG A 241 -15.21 -6.26 16.56
CA ARG A 241 -15.58 -5.23 15.59
C ARG A 241 -16.14 -5.86 14.34
N LEU A 242 -17.15 -5.21 13.78
CA LEU A 242 -17.67 -5.55 12.47
C LEU A 242 -17.51 -4.35 11.55
N LEU A 243 -16.79 -4.53 10.45
CA LEU A 243 -16.73 -3.60 9.34
C LEU A 243 -17.54 -4.16 8.19
N THR A 244 -18.40 -3.34 7.61
CA THR A 244 -19.14 -3.68 6.39
C THR A 244 -19.07 -2.52 5.42
N SER A 245 -18.77 -2.81 4.16
CA SER A 245 -18.78 -1.86 3.07
C SER A 245 -19.66 -2.41 1.95
N VAL A 246 -20.43 -1.54 1.32
CA VAL A 246 -21.20 -1.86 0.12
C VAL A 246 -21.04 -0.72 -0.87
N PHE A 247 -20.97 -1.05 -2.15
CA PHE A 247 -20.92 -0.06 -3.21
C PHE A 247 -21.70 -0.51 -4.43
N GLY A 248 -22.08 0.45 -5.26
CA GLY A 248 -22.72 0.17 -6.54
C GLY A 248 -22.76 1.41 -7.43
N GLY A 249 -22.94 1.20 -8.72
CA GLY A 249 -22.87 2.25 -9.73
C GLY A 249 -23.61 1.91 -11.02
N ASN A 250 -23.33 2.68 -12.07
CA ASN A 250 -23.72 2.30 -13.44
C ASN A 250 -22.91 1.09 -13.92
N ASN A 251 -23.13 0.66 -15.17
CA ASN A 251 -22.43 -0.49 -15.77
C ASN A 251 -22.60 -1.80 -15.01
N SER A 252 -23.77 -1.96 -14.35
CA SER A 252 -24.08 -3.09 -13.47
C SER A 252 -23.05 -3.30 -12.36
N THR A 253 -22.27 -2.28 -12.00
CA THR A 253 -21.22 -2.39 -10.97
C THR A 253 -21.84 -2.48 -9.58
N TRP A 254 -21.43 -3.47 -8.80
CA TRP A 254 -21.73 -3.57 -7.37
C TRP A 254 -20.67 -4.39 -6.63
N GLY A 255 -20.67 -4.31 -5.31
CA GLY A 255 -19.85 -5.18 -4.49
C GLY A 255 -19.99 -4.90 -3.00
N ASP A 256 -19.41 -5.79 -2.21
CA ASP A 256 -19.44 -5.75 -0.76
C ASP A 256 -18.12 -6.19 -0.13
N GLU A 257 -17.93 -5.77 1.12
CA GLU A 257 -16.87 -6.26 1.99
C GLU A 257 -17.42 -6.42 3.39
N VAL A 258 -17.12 -7.53 4.05
CA VAL A 258 -17.47 -7.79 5.44
C VAL A 258 -16.25 -8.31 6.17
N VAL A 259 -15.88 -7.65 7.27
CA VAL A 259 -14.75 -8.04 8.10
C VAL A 259 -15.15 -8.08 9.57
N LEU A 260 -15.03 -9.24 10.18
CA LEU A 260 -15.17 -9.46 11.62
C LEU A 260 -13.79 -9.56 12.23
N SER A 261 -13.44 -8.68 13.16
CA SER A 261 -12.18 -8.74 13.89
C SER A 261 -12.39 -8.76 15.40
N GLY A 262 -11.45 -9.35 16.13
CA GLY A 262 -11.49 -9.44 17.57
C GLY A 262 -10.10 -9.44 18.17
N LEU A 263 -9.98 -8.77 19.31
CA LEU A 263 -8.81 -8.83 20.18
C LEU A 263 -9.24 -9.30 21.55
N TYR A 264 -8.51 -10.25 22.13
CA TYR A 264 -8.76 -10.72 23.48
C TYR A 264 -7.46 -11.16 24.16
N ASP A 265 -7.02 -10.34 25.13
CA ASP A 265 -5.82 -10.56 25.95
C ASP A 265 -4.54 -10.65 25.12
N HIS A 266 -4.18 -11.84 24.65
CA HIS A 266 -2.94 -12.14 23.92
C HIS A 266 -3.20 -12.81 22.57
N TRP A 267 -4.44 -12.86 22.08
CA TRP A 267 -4.78 -13.32 20.73
C TRP A 267 -5.66 -12.31 19.99
N ALA A 268 -5.43 -12.22 18.68
CA ALA A 268 -6.18 -11.42 17.73
C ALA A 268 -6.60 -12.32 16.56
N ALA A 269 -7.79 -12.09 16.03
CA ALA A 269 -8.29 -12.83 14.88
C ALA A 269 -9.13 -11.92 13.98
N SER A 270 -9.08 -12.17 12.68
CA SER A 270 -10.01 -11.57 11.72
C SER A 270 -10.46 -12.57 10.66
N LEU A 271 -11.71 -12.41 10.23
CA LEU A 271 -12.32 -13.11 9.12
C LEU A 271 -12.91 -12.06 8.18
N GLY A 272 -12.56 -12.15 6.89
CA GLY A 272 -12.95 -11.19 5.88
C GLY A 272 -13.46 -11.85 4.60
N GLN A 273 -14.43 -11.19 3.98
CA GLN A 273 -15.02 -11.49 2.68
C GLN A 273 -15.02 -10.20 1.86
N PHE A 274 -14.74 -10.29 0.57
CA PHE A 274 -14.91 -9.23 -0.42
C PHE A 274 -15.43 -9.83 -1.72
N HIS A 275 -16.42 -9.17 -2.31
CA HIS A 275 -16.96 -9.48 -3.63
C HIS A 275 -17.12 -8.19 -4.43
N ALA A 276 -16.79 -8.24 -5.71
CA ALA A 276 -17.05 -7.16 -6.66
C ALA A 276 -17.37 -7.72 -8.04
N ASP A 277 -18.35 -7.11 -8.69
CA ASP A 277 -18.84 -7.48 -10.02
C ASP A 277 -19.14 -6.19 -10.81
N THR A 278 -18.73 -6.15 -12.07
CA THR A 278 -18.98 -5.06 -13.00
C THR A 278 -19.15 -5.56 -14.42
N GLY A 279 -20.14 -5.02 -15.14
CA GLY A 279 -20.35 -5.30 -16.56
C GLY A 279 -19.38 -4.58 -17.50
N GLY A 280 -18.52 -3.70 -16.96
CA GLY A 280 -17.55 -2.94 -17.74
C GLY A 280 -18.16 -1.77 -18.52
N PHE A 281 -17.31 -0.92 -19.11
CA PHE A 281 -17.74 0.23 -19.93
C PHE A 281 -17.84 -0.11 -21.43
N ARG A 282 -17.21 -1.21 -21.86
CA ARG A 282 -17.26 -1.72 -23.24
C ARG A 282 -17.61 -3.20 -23.29
N THR A 283 -17.93 -3.71 -24.47
CA THR A 283 -18.09 -5.15 -24.69
C THR A 283 -16.84 -5.90 -24.23
N ASN A 284 -17.04 -7.02 -23.53
CA ASN A 284 -15.99 -7.86 -22.99
C ASN A 284 -14.98 -7.09 -22.11
N SER A 285 -15.46 -6.18 -21.26
CA SER A 285 -14.66 -5.51 -20.21
C SER A 285 -15.26 -5.70 -18.82
N ASP A 286 -16.10 -6.73 -18.68
CA ASP A 286 -16.64 -7.18 -17.41
C ASP A 286 -15.55 -7.81 -16.54
N ALA A 287 -15.72 -7.69 -15.22
CA ALA A 287 -14.80 -8.21 -14.23
C ALA A 287 -15.55 -8.62 -12.97
N GLU A 288 -15.22 -9.80 -12.46
CA GLU A 288 -15.70 -10.35 -11.20
C GLU A 288 -14.49 -10.72 -10.32
N SER A 289 -14.56 -10.44 -9.03
CA SER A 289 -13.52 -10.83 -8.08
C SER A 289 -14.06 -11.12 -6.69
N ASP A 290 -13.66 -12.27 -6.15
CA ASP A 290 -13.96 -12.75 -4.82
C ASP A 290 -12.69 -12.95 -4.00
N LEU A 291 -12.74 -12.56 -2.73
CA LEU A 291 -11.61 -12.70 -1.82
C LEU A 291 -12.04 -13.05 -0.41
N TYR A 292 -11.47 -14.12 0.11
CA TYR A 292 -11.69 -14.60 1.46
C TYR A 292 -10.37 -14.57 2.23
N ASN A 293 -10.40 -14.08 3.47
CA ASN A 293 -9.23 -14.02 4.33
C ASN A 293 -9.57 -14.48 5.75
N ALA A 294 -8.70 -15.29 6.33
CA ALA A 294 -8.72 -15.63 7.74
C ALA A 294 -7.33 -15.41 8.33
N PHE A 295 -7.23 -14.57 9.35
CA PHE A 295 -5.98 -14.21 10.01
C PHE A 295 -6.08 -14.46 11.51
N PHE A 296 -5.00 -14.98 12.08
CA PHE A 296 -4.86 -15.23 13.52
C PHE A 296 -3.45 -14.84 13.97
N GLN A 297 -3.36 -14.12 15.09
CA GLN A 297 -2.10 -13.73 15.72
C GLN A 297 -2.17 -13.99 17.22
N VAL A 298 -1.06 -14.47 17.80
CA VAL A 298 -0.95 -14.75 19.24
C VAL A 298 0.40 -14.30 19.77
N ALA A 299 0.38 -13.50 20.84
CA ALA A 299 1.55 -13.11 21.61
C ALA A 299 1.89 -14.22 22.63
N VAL A 300 2.74 -15.16 22.25
CA VAL A 300 3.14 -16.30 23.10
C VAL A 300 3.95 -15.82 24.30
N THR A 301 4.83 -14.84 24.07
CA THR A 301 5.57 -14.12 25.11
C THR A 301 5.66 -12.64 24.72
N PRO A 302 6.06 -11.71 25.62
CA PRO A 302 6.28 -10.31 25.25
C PRO A 302 7.33 -10.08 24.15
N ALA A 303 8.11 -11.11 23.80
CA ALA A 303 9.16 -11.07 22.80
C ALA A 303 8.90 -12.02 21.61
N LEU A 304 7.81 -12.80 21.61
CA LEU A 304 7.53 -13.78 20.57
C LEU A 304 6.06 -13.74 20.19
N ASP A 305 5.81 -13.35 18.94
CA ASP A 305 4.52 -13.32 18.30
C ASP A 305 4.47 -14.35 17.18
N LEU A 306 3.37 -15.11 17.10
CA LEU A 306 3.11 -16.08 16.03
C LEU A 306 1.86 -15.65 15.25
N GLN A 307 1.90 -15.81 13.93
CA GLN A 307 0.76 -15.51 13.06
C GLN A 307 0.49 -16.62 12.05
N ALA A 308 -0.78 -16.74 11.67
CA ALA A 308 -1.24 -17.62 10.61
C ALA A 308 -2.29 -16.90 9.75
N GLU A 309 -2.18 -17.05 8.43
CA GLU A 309 -3.10 -16.49 7.45
C GLU A 309 -3.54 -17.57 6.47
N TYR A 310 -4.81 -17.57 6.10
CA TYR A 310 -5.34 -18.27 4.93
C TYR A 310 -6.04 -17.26 4.03
N GLN A 311 -5.78 -17.32 2.74
CA GLN A 311 -6.36 -16.43 1.74
C GLN A 311 -6.76 -17.22 0.51
N ARG A 312 -7.98 -16.97 0.00
CA ARG A 312 -8.45 -17.43 -1.30
C ARG A 312 -8.85 -16.25 -2.15
N HIS A 313 -8.30 -16.16 -3.36
CA HIS A 313 -8.63 -15.14 -4.35
C HIS A 313 -9.13 -15.83 -5.62
N GLU A 314 -10.29 -15.42 -6.10
CA GLU A 314 -10.82 -15.81 -7.40
C GLU A 314 -11.16 -14.55 -8.20
N SER A 315 -10.89 -14.56 -9.50
CA SER A 315 -11.30 -13.49 -10.39
C SER A 315 -11.48 -13.98 -11.82
N GLU A 316 -12.49 -13.44 -12.49
CA GLU A 316 -12.76 -13.65 -13.92
C GLU A 316 -12.92 -12.31 -14.61
N THR A 317 -12.31 -12.15 -15.78
CA THR A 317 -12.29 -10.88 -16.51
C THR A 317 -12.40 -11.08 -18.02
N GLY A 318 -12.97 -10.10 -18.69
CA GLY A 318 -12.86 -9.92 -20.14
C GLY A 318 -11.52 -9.31 -20.54
N ASP A 319 -11.48 -8.69 -21.72
CA ASP A 319 -10.38 -7.82 -22.10
C ASP A 319 -10.54 -6.47 -21.37
N LEU A 320 -9.60 -6.15 -20.50
CA LEU A 320 -9.62 -4.91 -19.72
C LEU A 320 -8.66 -3.84 -20.26
N ARG A 321 -7.96 -4.08 -21.37
CA ARG A 321 -6.92 -3.16 -21.86
C ARG A 321 -7.50 -1.83 -22.35
N LEU A 322 -6.78 -0.74 -22.14
CA LEU A 322 -6.98 0.52 -22.86
C LEU A 322 -5.92 0.62 -23.95
N THR A 323 -6.37 0.52 -25.20
CA THR A 323 -5.55 0.69 -26.40
C THR A 323 -5.86 2.02 -27.06
N PHE A 324 -4.85 2.61 -27.69
CA PHE A 324 -5.03 3.88 -28.39
C PHE A 324 -5.94 3.73 -29.62
N THR A 325 -5.91 2.57 -30.28
CA THR A 325 -6.85 2.16 -31.33
C THR A 325 -8.02 1.40 -30.69
N ARG A 326 -9.25 1.94 -30.78
CA ARG A 326 -10.46 1.31 -30.19
C ARG A 326 -10.85 -0.01 -30.88
N ASP A 327 -10.33 -0.29 -32.07
CA ASP A 327 -10.75 -1.42 -32.91
C ASP A 327 -9.97 -2.73 -32.67
N ASP A 328 -8.89 -2.73 -31.86
CA ASP A 328 -8.01 -3.89 -31.60
C ASP A 328 -8.32 -4.62 -30.26
N LEU A 329 -9.54 -4.48 -29.76
CA LEU A 329 -9.97 -5.09 -28.50
C LEU A 329 -10.78 -6.35 -28.78
N SER A 330 -10.33 -7.46 -28.18
CA SER A 330 -10.96 -8.76 -28.41
C SER A 330 -12.31 -8.82 -27.67
N SER A 331 -13.37 -9.15 -28.41
CA SER A 331 -14.70 -9.38 -27.84
C SER A 331 -14.84 -10.75 -27.16
N LEU A 332 -13.82 -11.61 -27.25
CA LEU A 332 -13.89 -13.01 -26.85
C LEU A 332 -12.80 -13.43 -25.86
N THR A 333 -11.79 -12.58 -25.62
CA THR A 333 -10.71 -12.91 -24.68
C THR A 333 -11.25 -12.98 -23.26
N ARG A 334 -10.94 -14.07 -22.56
CA ARG A 334 -11.29 -14.30 -21.15
C ARG A 334 -10.07 -14.69 -20.35
N GLN A 335 -9.98 -14.21 -19.12
CA GLN A 335 -8.94 -14.56 -18.18
C GLN A 335 -9.56 -14.91 -16.83
N GLY A 336 -9.19 -16.06 -16.28
CA GLY A 336 -9.58 -16.49 -14.95
C GLY A 336 -8.35 -16.81 -14.10
N PHE A 337 -8.43 -16.47 -12.82
CA PHE A 337 -7.37 -16.64 -11.84
C PHE A 337 -7.98 -17.17 -10.54
N ARG A 338 -7.38 -18.23 -9.99
CA ARG A 338 -7.68 -18.75 -8.66
C ARG A 338 -6.37 -18.95 -7.91
N GLN A 339 -6.32 -18.47 -6.67
CA GLN A 339 -5.21 -18.74 -5.77
C GLN A 339 -5.71 -19.10 -4.38
N ASP A 340 -5.18 -20.20 -3.85
CA ASP A 340 -5.31 -20.62 -2.46
C ASP A 340 -3.95 -20.52 -1.78
N SER A 341 -3.87 -19.80 -0.67
CA SER A 341 -2.62 -19.66 0.06
C SER A 341 -2.78 -19.77 1.57
N GLY A 342 -1.79 -20.40 2.20
CA GLY A 342 -1.65 -20.51 3.65
C GLY A 342 -0.27 -20.04 4.07
N ARG A 343 -0.21 -19.09 5.02
CA ARG A 343 1.04 -18.56 5.57
C ARG A 343 1.12 -18.74 7.07
N VAL A 344 2.30 -19.05 7.55
CA VAL A 344 2.68 -18.96 8.97
C VAL A 344 3.85 -17.99 9.08
N GLY A 345 3.80 -17.09 10.06
CA GLY A 345 4.86 -16.14 10.34
C GLY A 345 5.19 -16.03 11.82
N THR A 346 6.35 -15.47 12.11
CA THR A 346 6.78 -15.20 13.50
C THR A 346 7.60 -13.93 13.57
N HIS A 347 7.48 -13.23 14.70
CA HIS A 347 8.30 -12.09 15.08
C HIS A 347 8.91 -12.34 16.45
N LEU A 348 10.25 -12.30 16.51
CA LEU A 348 11.04 -12.53 17.71
C LEU A 348 11.90 -11.31 18.02
N LYS A 349 11.62 -10.67 19.16
CA LYS A 349 12.43 -9.58 19.72
C LYS A 349 13.57 -10.16 20.54
N LEU A 350 14.78 -10.19 19.97
CA LEU A 350 15.97 -10.65 20.68
C LEU A 350 16.47 -9.63 21.69
N SER A 351 16.37 -8.34 21.35
CA SER A 351 16.72 -7.21 22.20
C SER A 351 15.90 -5.98 21.79
N PRO A 352 15.93 -4.87 22.54
CA PRO A 352 15.29 -3.61 22.11
C PRO A 352 15.85 -2.96 20.83
N ARG A 353 16.79 -3.62 20.15
CA ARG A 353 17.47 -3.15 18.94
C ARG A 353 17.58 -4.25 17.88
N SER A 354 16.96 -5.40 18.11
CA SER A 354 17.20 -6.60 17.31
C SER A 354 15.95 -7.44 17.20
N ASP A 355 15.50 -7.60 15.97
CA ASP A 355 14.27 -8.28 15.62
C ASP A 355 14.56 -9.35 14.56
N ILE A 356 13.87 -10.47 14.66
CA ILE A 356 13.86 -11.50 13.62
C ILE A 356 12.40 -11.68 13.18
N ILE A 357 12.17 -11.63 11.88
CA ILE A 357 10.91 -12.04 11.27
C ILE A 357 11.15 -13.23 10.36
N VAL A 358 10.23 -14.19 10.36
CA VAL A 358 10.25 -15.35 9.46
C VAL A 358 8.85 -15.55 8.89
N SER A 359 8.78 -15.88 7.61
CA SER A 359 7.54 -16.14 6.86
C SER A 359 7.68 -17.46 6.11
N ALA A 360 6.69 -18.33 6.22
CA ALA A 360 6.56 -19.54 5.43
C ALA A 360 5.19 -19.57 4.76
N LEU A 361 5.17 -19.62 3.43
CA LEU A 361 3.99 -19.61 2.58
C LEU A 361 3.91 -20.93 1.82
N TYR A 362 2.70 -21.48 1.71
CA TYR A 362 2.34 -22.44 0.68
C TYR A 362 1.21 -21.84 -0.15
N ALA A 363 1.32 -21.90 -1.47
CA ALA A 363 0.31 -21.39 -2.38
C ALA A 363 0.11 -22.33 -3.56
N GLY A 364 -1.15 -22.48 -3.98
CA GLY A 364 -1.56 -23.11 -5.23
C GLY A 364 -2.28 -22.07 -6.08
N THR A 365 -1.91 -21.96 -7.35
CA THR A 365 -2.44 -20.98 -8.30
C THR A 365 -2.86 -21.71 -9.57
N GLU A 366 -4.03 -21.36 -10.09
CA GLU A 366 -4.57 -21.81 -11.37
C GLU A 366 -4.92 -20.56 -12.17
N GLU A 367 -4.30 -20.41 -13.33
CA GLU A 367 -4.59 -19.33 -14.26
C GLU A 367 -4.98 -19.92 -15.61
N HIS A 368 -6.10 -19.46 -16.17
CA HIS A 368 -6.48 -19.81 -17.53
C HIS A 368 -6.76 -18.57 -18.36
N ARG A 369 -6.39 -18.63 -19.63
CA ARG A 369 -6.64 -17.57 -20.61
C ARG A 369 -7.20 -18.20 -21.88
N ILE A 370 -8.31 -17.65 -22.37
CA ILE A 370 -8.96 -18.09 -23.60
C ILE A 370 -8.90 -16.93 -24.58
N PHE A 371 -8.40 -17.19 -25.77
CA PHE A 371 -8.42 -16.26 -26.89
C PHE A 371 -9.09 -16.94 -28.09
N SER A 372 -10.10 -16.31 -28.68
CA SER A 372 -10.72 -16.79 -29.91
C SER A 372 -10.05 -16.16 -31.13
N ALA A 373 -9.64 -17.01 -32.06
CA ALA A 373 -9.09 -16.61 -33.35
C ALA A 373 -10.00 -17.05 -34.50
N ASP A 374 -9.75 -16.55 -35.71
CA ASP A 374 -10.48 -16.96 -36.93
C ASP A 374 -10.42 -18.47 -37.24
N PHE A 375 -9.48 -19.18 -36.61
CA PHE A 375 -9.28 -20.63 -36.79
C PHE A 375 -9.79 -21.49 -35.62
N GLY A 376 -10.33 -20.86 -34.57
CA GLY A 376 -10.83 -21.50 -33.34
C GLY A 376 -10.24 -20.90 -32.05
N ASP A 377 -10.55 -21.51 -30.91
CA ASP A 377 -10.15 -21.04 -29.58
C ASP A 377 -8.77 -21.55 -29.16
N VAL A 378 -7.98 -20.70 -28.53
CA VAL A 378 -6.71 -21.04 -27.89
C VAL A 378 -6.86 -20.86 -26.38
N THR A 379 -6.78 -21.95 -25.64
CA THR A 379 -6.80 -21.99 -24.18
C THR A 379 -5.39 -22.21 -23.66
N PHE A 380 -4.90 -21.28 -22.85
CA PHE A 380 -3.72 -21.44 -22.01
C PHE A 380 -4.16 -21.77 -20.59
N LEU A 381 -3.55 -22.76 -19.98
CA LEU A 381 -3.73 -23.11 -18.58
C LEU A 381 -2.35 -23.20 -17.93
N GLU A 382 -2.13 -22.48 -16.85
CA GLU A 382 -0.95 -22.60 -15.99
C GLU A 382 -1.42 -22.94 -14.57
N GLU A 383 -0.99 -24.09 -14.07
CA GLU A 383 -1.18 -24.51 -12.69
C GLU A 383 0.18 -24.47 -12.01
N SER A 384 0.24 -23.91 -10.80
CA SER A 384 1.46 -23.91 -10.01
C SER A 384 1.19 -24.11 -8.54
N ALA A 385 2.05 -24.88 -7.87
CA ALA A 385 1.97 -25.07 -6.44
C ALA A 385 3.36 -25.14 -5.83
N GLY A 386 3.53 -24.55 -4.65
CA GLY A 386 4.85 -24.50 -4.06
C GLY A 386 4.90 -23.91 -2.67
N PHE A 387 6.11 -23.90 -2.12
CA PHE A 387 6.41 -23.26 -0.85
C PHE A 387 7.46 -22.17 -1.00
N GLU A 388 7.37 -21.21 -0.10
CA GLU A 388 8.29 -20.09 0.03
C GLU A 388 8.62 -19.92 1.51
N VAL A 389 9.90 -19.82 1.84
CA VAL A 389 10.39 -19.58 3.20
C VAL A 389 11.37 -18.43 3.17
N GLU A 390 11.06 -17.38 3.92
CA GLU A 390 11.89 -16.19 4.05
C GLU A 390 12.22 -15.92 5.52
N GLY A 391 13.45 -15.44 5.77
CA GLY A 391 13.88 -14.99 7.08
C GLY A 391 14.62 -13.66 6.98
N GLN A 392 14.36 -12.75 7.91
CA GLN A 392 15.01 -11.45 7.98
C GLN A 392 15.40 -11.11 9.42
N TYR A 393 16.60 -10.55 9.56
CA TYR A 393 17.15 -9.98 10.78
C TYR A 393 17.27 -8.47 10.63
N LEU A 394 16.73 -7.74 11.60
CA LEU A 394 16.71 -6.29 11.67
C LEU A 394 17.49 -5.84 12.89
N PHE A 395 18.47 -4.96 12.71
CA PHE A 395 19.24 -4.35 13.78
C PHE A 395 19.17 -2.84 13.71
N GLN A 396 18.82 -2.22 14.83
CA GLN A 396 18.68 -0.77 14.99
C GLN A 396 19.81 -0.21 15.86
N GLY A 397 20.67 0.62 15.27
CA GLY A 397 21.75 1.31 15.98
C GLY A 397 21.54 2.82 15.99
N GLU A 398 22.31 3.53 16.82
CA GLU A 398 22.16 5.00 16.91
C GLU A 398 22.67 5.74 15.66
N ARG A 399 23.57 5.11 14.90
CA ARG A 399 24.13 5.66 13.65
C ARG A 399 24.06 4.68 12.49
N PHE A 400 23.79 3.41 12.76
CA PHE A 400 23.88 2.36 11.77
C PHE A 400 22.78 1.34 12.00
N ASN A 401 21.98 1.09 10.98
CA ASN A 401 20.98 0.03 10.95
C ASN A 401 21.38 -1.02 9.93
N LEU A 402 20.98 -2.27 10.17
CA LEU A 402 21.28 -3.40 9.32
C LEU A 402 20.01 -4.23 9.10
N THR A 403 19.74 -4.56 7.86
CA THR A 403 18.71 -5.51 7.46
C THR A 403 19.38 -6.62 6.65
N ALA A 404 19.28 -7.85 7.11
CA ALA A 404 19.85 -9.01 6.43
C ALA A 404 18.77 -10.07 6.29
N GLY A 405 18.65 -10.69 5.12
CA GLY A 405 17.64 -11.72 4.93
C GLY A 405 18.01 -12.73 3.85
N PHE A 406 17.20 -13.77 3.79
CA PHE A 406 17.30 -14.84 2.80
C PHE A 406 15.91 -15.37 2.45
N GLY A 407 15.78 -15.96 1.27
CA GLY A 407 14.57 -16.60 0.80
C GLY A 407 14.89 -17.91 0.05
N ILE A 408 14.02 -18.90 0.24
CA ILE A 408 14.05 -20.17 -0.50
C ILE A 408 12.66 -20.39 -1.06
N TYR A 409 12.58 -20.69 -2.35
CA TYR A 409 11.33 -20.86 -3.08
C TYR A 409 11.44 -22.12 -3.91
N GLU A 410 10.40 -22.95 -3.87
CA GLU A 410 10.28 -24.13 -4.71
C GLU A 410 8.84 -24.20 -5.21
N THR A 411 8.68 -24.33 -6.52
CA THR A 411 7.38 -24.32 -7.18
C THR A 411 7.39 -25.32 -8.32
N GLU A 412 6.40 -26.18 -8.35
CA GLU A 412 6.07 -27.03 -9.49
C GLU A 412 5.11 -26.23 -10.38
N VAL A 413 5.40 -26.16 -11.67
CA VAL A 413 4.59 -25.43 -12.66
C VAL A 413 4.23 -26.39 -13.77
N ASP A 414 2.94 -26.57 -14.01
CA ASP A 414 2.38 -27.32 -15.12
C ASP A 414 1.68 -26.34 -16.07
N ARG A 415 1.96 -26.46 -17.37
CA ARG A 415 1.35 -25.60 -18.38
C ARG A 415 0.76 -26.42 -19.49
N SER A 416 -0.35 -25.95 -20.03
CA SER A 416 -0.91 -26.52 -21.24
C SER A 416 -1.46 -25.44 -22.16
N VAL A 417 -1.31 -25.69 -23.46
CA VAL A 417 -1.89 -24.88 -24.53
C VAL A 417 -2.75 -25.79 -25.37
N THR A 418 -4.04 -25.50 -25.40
CA THR A 418 -5.03 -26.22 -26.22
C THR A 418 -5.56 -25.30 -27.31
N VAL A 419 -5.36 -25.68 -28.57
CA VAL A 419 -5.97 -25.05 -29.73
C VAL A 419 -7.15 -25.89 -30.17
N THR A 420 -8.35 -25.38 -29.96
CA THR A 420 -9.61 -26.00 -30.39
C THR A 420 -10.04 -25.40 -31.72
N SER A 421 -9.98 -26.19 -32.80
CA SER A 421 -10.34 -25.67 -34.13
C SER A 421 -11.84 -25.81 -34.42
N ASP A 422 -12.43 -24.78 -35.02
CA ASP A 422 -13.85 -24.79 -35.42
C ASP A 422 -14.16 -25.80 -36.52
N ASN A 423 -13.21 -26.01 -37.44
CA ASN A 423 -13.38 -26.78 -38.68
C ASN A 423 -12.23 -27.76 -38.96
N GLY A 424 -11.40 -28.04 -37.95
CA GLY A 424 -10.18 -28.84 -38.08
C GLY A 424 -9.87 -29.68 -36.83
N PRO A 425 -8.71 -30.37 -36.79
CA PRO A 425 -8.27 -31.09 -35.61
C PRO A 425 -7.83 -30.10 -34.51
N SER A 426 -8.21 -30.38 -33.26
CA SER A 426 -7.69 -29.69 -32.09
C SER A 426 -6.30 -30.22 -31.72
N PHE A 427 -5.44 -29.33 -31.23
CA PHE A 427 -4.08 -29.66 -30.77
C PHE A 427 -3.95 -29.29 -29.30
N SER A 428 -3.23 -30.09 -28.53
CA SER A 428 -2.85 -29.76 -27.16
C SER A 428 -1.39 -30.05 -26.96
N ASN A 429 -0.67 -29.12 -26.34
CA ASN A 429 0.67 -29.34 -25.83
C ASN A 429 0.65 -29.07 -24.33
N ALA A 430 1.42 -29.84 -23.56
CA ALA A 430 1.57 -29.65 -22.14
C ALA A 430 3.04 -29.90 -21.75
N ASP A 431 3.56 -29.03 -20.89
CA ASP A 431 4.85 -29.17 -20.26
C ASP A 431 4.73 -28.94 -18.76
N GLY A 432 5.78 -29.32 -18.03
CA GLY A 432 5.87 -29.08 -16.60
C GLY A 432 7.33 -28.93 -16.21
N PHE A 433 7.62 -28.06 -15.25
CA PHE A 433 8.96 -27.84 -14.76
C PHE A 433 8.97 -27.45 -13.28
N ASP A 434 10.05 -27.84 -12.60
CA ASP A 434 10.37 -27.34 -11.27
C ASP A 434 11.08 -25.98 -11.39
N ARG A 435 10.70 -25.05 -10.52
CA ARG A 435 11.38 -23.77 -10.32
C ARG A 435 11.89 -23.71 -8.88
N ARG A 436 13.21 -23.57 -8.73
CA ARG A 436 13.86 -23.36 -7.44
C ARG A 436 14.56 -22.01 -7.43
N ARG A 437 14.46 -21.31 -6.32
CA ARG A 437 15.16 -20.05 -6.12
C ARG A 437 15.74 -19.94 -4.74
N HIS A 438 16.94 -19.37 -4.70
CA HIS A 438 17.58 -18.93 -3.47
C HIS A 438 17.88 -17.44 -3.59
N SER A 439 17.51 -16.67 -2.58
CA SER A 439 17.88 -15.26 -2.48
C SER A 439 18.54 -14.96 -1.14
N ALA A 440 19.43 -13.99 -1.16
CA ALA A 440 20.04 -13.44 0.05
C ALA A 440 20.27 -11.95 -0.16
N TYR A 441 20.06 -11.15 0.87
CA TYR A 441 20.26 -9.71 0.77
C TYR A 441 20.80 -9.12 2.05
N LEU A 442 21.48 -7.99 1.90
CA LEU A 442 22.06 -7.21 2.98
C LEU A 442 21.90 -5.73 2.66
N TYR A 443 21.27 -5.00 3.58
CA TYR A 443 21.09 -3.55 3.52
C TYR A 443 21.64 -2.92 4.80
N GLY A 444 22.30 -1.78 4.67
CA GLY A 444 22.81 -1.00 5.78
C GLY A 444 22.50 0.48 5.60
N ASN A 445 21.91 1.10 6.61
CA ASN A 445 21.65 2.54 6.65
C ASN A 445 22.62 3.20 7.63
N LEU A 446 23.46 4.12 7.15
CA LEU A 446 24.43 4.88 7.95
C LEU A 446 23.99 6.34 8.06
N ASN A 447 23.59 6.77 9.25
CA ASN A 447 23.26 8.15 9.58
C ASN A 447 24.54 8.92 9.99
N TRP A 448 25.32 9.36 9.00
CA TRP A 448 26.53 10.15 9.23
C TRP A 448 26.94 10.98 7.99
N PRO A 449 27.23 12.29 8.15
CA PRO A 449 27.02 13.14 9.35
C PRO A 449 25.55 13.22 9.76
N LYS A 450 25.27 13.87 10.90
CA LYS A 450 23.89 14.14 11.33
C LYS A 450 23.11 14.78 10.17
N ASP A 451 21.90 14.30 9.92
CA ASP A 451 21.01 14.76 8.84
C ASP A 451 21.34 14.16 7.44
N LEU A 452 22.28 13.21 7.36
CA LEU A 452 22.60 12.46 6.14
C LEU A 452 22.50 10.94 6.36
N VAL A 453 21.59 10.28 5.64
CA VAL A 453 21.44 8.82 5.62
C VAL A 453 22.01 8.29 4.32
N TRP A 454 23.01 7.40 4.44
CA TRP A 454 23.52 6.59 3.34
C TRP A 454 22.89 5.21 3.41
N THR A 455 22.38 4.71 2.30
CA THR A 455 21.88 3.34 2.18
C THR A 455 22.83 2.55 1.28
N PHE A 456 23.35 1.44 1.78
CA PHE A 456 24.14 0.49 1.01
C PHE A 456 23.39 -0.84 0.99
N GLY A 457 23.08 -1.36 -0.18
CA GLY A 457 22.37 -2.62 -0.33
C GLY A 457 23.04 -3.52 -1.36
N MET A 458 22.86 -4.82 -1.18
CA MET A 458 23.22 -5.83 -2.16
C MET A 458 22.25 -6.99 -1.99
N SER A 459 21.68 -7.47 -3.08
CA SER A 459 20.99 -8.76 -3.10
C SER A 459 21.69 -9.71 -4.06
N TYR A 460 21.51 -11.00 -3.80
CA TYR A 460 21.91 -12.08 -4.67
C TYR A 460 20.68 -12.94 -4.91
N ASP A 461 20.43 -13.24 -6.18
CA ASP A 461 19.29 -14.02 -6.62
C ASP A 461 19.80 -15.13 -7.55
N ALA A 462 19.55 -16.38 -7.18
CA ALA A 462 19.85 -17.54 -8.01
C ALA A 462 18.55 -18.25 -8.39
N LEU A 463 18.28 -18.33 -9.68
CA LEU A 463 17.12 -19.02 -10.25
C LEU A 463 17.59 -20.29 -10.97
N ASP A 464 16.89 -21.38 -10.69
CA ASP A 464 17.01 -22.68 -11.33
C ASP A 464 15.63 -23.08 -11.86
N GLN A 465 15.50 -23.37 -13.15
CA GLN A 465 14.23 -23.66 -13.79
C GLN A 465 14.37 -24.75 -14.86
N GLY A 466 13.77 -25.92 -14.60
CA GLY A 466 13.81 -27.05 -15.54
C GLY A 466 15.23 -27.49 -15.90
N ASP A 467 15.52 -27.57 -17.21
CA ASP A 467 16.83 -27.97 -17.76
C ASP A 467 17.80 -26.79 -18.00
N THR A 468 17.51 -25.59 -17.47
CA THR A 468 18.35 -24.40 -17.67
C THR A 468 19.49 -24.29 -16.65
N ASP A 469 20.61 -23.66 -17.05
CA ASP A 469 21.73 -23.39 -16.14
C ASP A 469 21.30 -22.43 -15.01
N VAL A 470 21.79 -22.67 -13.79
CA VAL A 470 21.54 -21.78 -12.64
C VAL A 470 22.05 -20.36 -12.93
N VAL A 471 21.14 -19.40 -13.06
CA VAL A 471 21.49 -17.98 -13.29
C VAL A 471 21.53 -17.26 -11.94
N GLY A 472 22.72 -16.88 -11.51
CA GLY A 472 22.96 -16.07 -10.31
C GLY A 472 23.26 -14.62 -10.66
N ALA A 473 22.51 -13.68 -10.11
CA ALA A 473 22.74 -12.24 -10.28
C ALA A 473 23.04 -11.57 -8.94
N VAL A 474 24.04 -10.68 -8.93
CA VAL A 474 24.33 -9.78 -7.80
C VAL A 474 23.82 -8.39 -8.14
N ASN A 475 23.01 -7.84 -7.26
CA ASN A 475 22.19 -6.66 -7.49
C ASN A 475 22.59 -5.54 -6.50
N PRO A 476 23.58 -4.69 -6.82
CA PRO A 476 24.05 -3.62 -5.96
C PRO A 476 23.05 -2.46 -5.85
N LYS A 477 23.03 -1.81 -4.68
CA LYS A 477 22.10 -0.72 -4.36
C LYS A 477 22.82 0.35 -3.53
N LEU A 478 22.58 1.61 -3.88
CA LEU A 478 23.15 2.77 -3.21
C LEU A 478 22.11 3.87 -3.12
N GLY A 479 21.89 4.40 -1.92
CA GLY A 479 20.95 5.48 -1.64
C GLY A 479 21.59 6.59 -0.82
N LEU A 480 21.03 7.79 -0.97
CA LEU A 480 21.40 8.99 -0.24
C LEU A 480 20.13 9.76 0.11
N GLN A 481 19.95 10.13 1.37
CA GLN A 481 18.93 11.08 1.83
C GLN A 481 19.58 12.14 2.70
N TRP A 482 19.54 13.40 2.24
CA TRP A 482 20.18 14.53 2.90
C TRP A 482 19.16 15.60 3.28
N ASP A 483 18.92 15.74 4.57
CA ASP A 483 18.21 16.87 5.14
C ASP A 483 19.14 18.10 5.20
N LEU A 484 19.23 18.84 4.09
CA LEU A 484 20.02 20.08 3.99
C LEU A 484 19.58 21.10 5.04
N THR A 485 18.27 21.13 5.34
CA THR A 485 17.65 21.89 6.43
C THR A 485 16.45 21.09 6.94
N GLN A 486 15.77 21.57 8.00
CA GLN A 486 14.49 21.00 8.45
C GLN A 486 13.36 21.07 7.40
N SER A 487 13.57 21.82 6.32
CA SER A 487 12.58 22.15 5.30
C SER A 487 12.99 21.74 3.90
N ILE A 488 14.21 21.23 3.68
CA ILE A 488 14.74 20.89 2.36
C ILE A 488 15.47 19.57 2.46
N ARG A 489 15.03 18.61 1.65
CA ARG A 489 15.61 17.28 1.54
C ARG A 489 16.05 17.01 0.11
N LEU A 490 17.28 16.55 -0.05
CA LEU A 490 17.77 15.95 -1.28
C LEU A 490 17.74 14.43 -1.13
N ARG A 491 17.38 13.71 -2.19
CA ARG A 491 17.50 12.25 -2.24
C ARG A 491 18.03 11.78 -3.59
N ALA A 492 18.78 10.70 -3.58
CA ALA A 492 19.28 10.06 -4.78
C ALA A 492 19.44 8.55 -4.58
N ALA A 493 19.26 7.77 -5.63
CA ALA A 493 19.41 6.33 -5.59
C ALA A 493 19.95 5.76 -6.91
N PHE A 494 20.67 4.66 -6.77
CA PHE A 494 21.06 3.74 -7.81
C PHE A 494 20.74 2.32 -7.33
N MET A 495 20.13 1.51 -8.17
CA MET A 495 19.84 0.10 -7.84
C MET A 495 19.79 -0.75 -9.10
N GLU A 496 20.27 -1.98 -8.96
CA GLU A 496 19.99 -3.07 -9.89
C GLU A 496 19.06 -4.06 -9.22
N THR A 497 18.15 -4.64 -10.00
CA THR A 497 17.17 -5.61 -9.51
C THR A 497 16.71 -6.52 -10.64
N GLY A 498 16.42 -7.77 -10.31
CA GLY A 498 15.78 -8.71 -11.21
C GLY A 498 14.35 -8.97 -10.76
N LYS A 499 13.39 -8.98 -11.69
CA LYS A 499 12.01 -9.35 -11.40
C LYS A 499 11.92 -10.84 -11.11
N GLN A 500 11.34 -11.14 -9.95
CA GLN A 500 11.23 -12.47 -9.39
C GLN A 500 9.86 -13.09 -9.73
N ALA A 501 9.81 -14.39 -10.01
CA ALA A 501 8.56 -15.15 -10.06
C ALA A 501 8.19 -15.62 -8.64
N LEU A 502 7.45 -14.80 -7.90
CA LEU A 502 7.06 -15.06 -6.51
C LEU A 502 5.67 -15.69 -6.47
N LEU A 503 5.50 -16.79 -5.72
CA LEU A 503 4.22 -17.48 -5.53
C LEU A 503 3.12 -16.56 -5.00
N GLY A 504 3.45 -15.71 -4.02
CA GLY A 504 2.51 -14.77 -3.42
C GLY A 504 2.56 -13.34 -3.98
N ASN A 505 3.36 -13.09 -5.02
CA ASN A 505 3.73 -11.74 -5.51
C ASN A 505 4.08 -10.75 -4.37
N ARG A 506 4.78 -11.22 -3.33
CA ARG A 506 5.21 -10.45 -2.15
C ARG A 506 6.45 -11.09 -1.56
N SER A 507 7.31 -10.30 -0.93
CA SER A 507 8.56 -10.74 -0.28
C SER A 507 8.85 -9.82 0.92
N ILE A 508 9.62 -10.30 1.89
CA ILE A 508 10.12 -9.45 2.97
C ILE A 508 11.40 -8.68 2.63
N GLU A 509 11.91 -8.72 1.39
CA GLU A 509 13.02 -7.84 0.97
C GLU A 509 12.59 -6.35 0.98
N PRO A 510 13.42 -5.41 1.48
CA PRO A 510 13.12 -3.99 1.45
C PRO A 510 12.69 -3.53 0.06
N THR A 511 11.60 -2.77 -0.09
CA THR A 511 11.06 -2.45 -1.44
C THR A 511 11.60 -1.17 -2.05
N GLU A 512 12.36 -0.37 -1.31
CA GLU A 512 12.84 0.92 -1.76
C GLU A 512 14.29 1.19 -1.35
N VAL A 513 14.93 2.10 -2.08
CA VAL A 513 16.23 2.67 -1.72
C VAL A 513 16.14 4.19 -1.81
N ALA A 514 16.27 4.88 -0.67
CA ALA A 514 16.20 6.34 -0.56
C ALA A 514 14.94 6.99 -1.18
N GLY A 515 13.82 6.28 -1.15
CA GLY A 515 12.50 6.72 -1.60
C GLY A 515 12.19 6.36 -3.05
N PHE A 516 13.00 5.50 -3.66
CA PHE A 516 12.78 5.01 -5.01
C PHE A 516 12.46 3.51 -4.93
N ASN A 517 11.26 3.14 -5.38
CA ASN A 517 10.83 1.74 -5.44
C ASN A 517 11.79 0.89 -6.30
N GLN A 518 12.09 -0.32 -5.87
CA GLN A 518 12.89 -1.26 -6.67
C GLN A 518 12.02 -2.28 -7.40
N PHE A 519 10.87 -2.68 -6.84
CA PHE A 519 10.09 -3.78 -7.39
C PHE A 519 8.88 -3.31 -8.15
N PHE A 520 8.83 -3.65 -9.43
CA PHE A 520 7.68 -3.39 -10.29
C PHE A 520 7.01 -4.71 -10.70
N ASP A 521 5.77 -4.64 -11.19
CA ASP A 521 5.06 -5.78 -11.78
C ASP A 521 5.53 -6.06 -13.22
N ASP A 522 6.85 -6.13 -13.41
CA ASP A 522 7.48 -6.52 -14.68
C ASP A 522 7.29 -8.01 -14.95
N LEU A 523 7.68 -8.46 -16.15
CA LEU A 523 7.78 -9.89 -16.43
C LEU A 523 8.86 -10.56 -15.59
N PRO A 524 8.60 -11.73 -14.98
CA PRO A 524 9.65 -12.53 -14.34
C PRO A 524 10.87 -12.75 -15.24
N GLY A 525 12.07 -12.58 -14.68
CA GLY A 525 13.34 -12.65 -15.41
C GLY A 525 13.80 -11.31 -16.03
N THR A 526 12.99 -10.26 -15.95
CA THR A 526 13.39 -8.90 -16.34
C THR A 526 14.49 -8.38 -15.42
N GLU A 527 15.59 -7.91 -16.00
CA GLU A 527 16.64 -7.20 -15.25
C GLU A 527 16.46 -5.70 -15.43
N ALA A 528 16.59 -4.93 -14.35
CA ALA A 528 16.38 -3.49 -14.37
C ALA A 528 17.49 -2.75 -13.61
N ARG A 529 17.99 -1.67 -14.21
CA ARG A 529 18.88 -0.70 -13.56
C ARG A 529 18.14 0.61 -13.41
N ARG A 530 17.98 1.10 -12.18
CA ARG A 530 17.24 2.32 -11.87
C ARG A 530 18.15 3.38 -11.27
N TYR A 531 17.95 4.60 -11.74
CA TYR A 531 18.58 5.81 -11.24
C TYR A 531 17.50 6.80 -10.83
N GLY A 532 17.68 7.47 -9.70
CA GLY A 532 16.70 8.43 -9.19
C GLY A 532 17.36 9.61 -8.50
N ALA A 533 16.77 10.79 -8.64
CA ALA A 533 17.12 11.98 -7.87
C ALA A 533 15.85 12.77 -7.54
N GLY A 534 15.79 13.35 -6.34
CA GLY A 534 14.66 14.12 -5.87
C GLY A 534 15.06 15.27 -4.95
N LEU A 535 14.24 16.31 -4.95
CA LEU A 535 14.33 17.45 -4.06
C LEU A 535 12.93 17.73 -3.49
N ASP A 536 12.80 17.63 -2.18
CA ASP A 536 11.55 17.82 -1.46
C ASP A 536 11.68 19.02 -0.53
N VAL A 537 10.70 19.93 -0.56
CA VAL A 537 10.72 21.22 0.12
C VAL A 537 9.42 21.46 0.87
N ARG A 538 9.53 21.75 2.16
CA ARG A 538 8.44 22.21 3.02
C ARG A 538 8.56 23.73 3.23
N LEU A 539 7.69 24.49 2.59
CA LEU A 539 7.62 25.96 2.68
C LEU A 539 6.62 26.37 3.78
N GLY A 540 7.10 26.49 5.02
CA GLY A 540 6.27 26.79 6.19
C GLY A 540 5.51 25.55 6.70
N GLU A 541 4.30 25.74 7.23
CA GLU A 541 3.47 24.64 7.75
C GLU A 541 2.46 24.11 6.72
N ALA A 542 2.18 24.89 5.68
CA ALA A 542 1.02 24.67 4.81
C ALA A 542 1.34 24.30 3.35
N LEU A 543 2.60 24.45 2.91
CA LEU A 543 2.96 24.27 1.51
C LEU A 543 4.13 23.29 1.39
N TYR A 544 3.94 22.25 0.57
CA TYR A 544 4.93 21.23 0.25
C TYR A 544 5.11 21.23 -1.26
N ALA A 545 6.35 21.19 -1.71
CA ALA A 545 6.69 21.14 -3.11
C ALA A 545 7.85 20.20 -3.31
N GLY A 546 7.95 19.57 -4.48
CA GLY A 546 9.12 18.77 -4.78
C GLY A 546 9.22 18.42 -6.24
N PHE A 547 10.40 17.92 -6.59
CA PHE A 547 10.70 17.40 -7.92
C PHE A 547 11.36 16.02 -7.76
N GLU A 548 10.97 15.08 -8.59
CA GLU A 548 11.58 13.77 -8.71
C GLU A 548 11.83 13.47 -10.18
N GLY A 549 13.03 12.98 -10.50
CA GLY A 549 13.34 12.37 -11.79
C GLY A 549 13.91 10.98 -11.57
N SER A 550 13.38 10.00 -12.29
CA SER A 550 13.94 8.64 -12.28
C SER A 550 13.94 8.04 -13.67
N ARG A 551 14.89 7.14 -13.90
CA ARG A 551 15.04 6.40 -15.16
C ARG A 551 15.31 4.93 -14.85
N ARG A 552 14.73 4.05 -15.66
CA ARG A 552 14.99 2.61 -15.65
C ARG A 552 15.48 2.16 -17.02
N ASP A 553 16.56 1.41 -17.07
CA ASP A 553 16.98 0.67 -18.25
C ASP A 553 16.69 -0.81 -17.98
N LEU A 554 15.88 -1.46 -18.83
CA LEU A 554 15.41 -2.83 -18.62
C LEU A 554 15.88 -3.78 -19.74
N GLU A 555 16.15 -5.03 -19.35
CA GLU A 555 16.38 -6.16 -20.24
C GLU A 555 15.29 -7.22 -19.99
N VAL A 556 14.29 -7.26 -20.87
CA VAL A 556 13.06 -8.04 -20.71
C VAL A 556 13.16 -9.34 -21.50
N PRO A 557 12.94 -10.52 -20.89
CA PRO A 557 13.04 -11.78 -21.60
C PRO A 557 11.91 -11.95 -22.62
N LEU A 558 12.26 -12.42 -23.81
CA LEU A 558 11.36 -12.84 -24.88
C LEU A 558 11.48 -14.35 -25.05
N PHE A 559 10.37 -15.07 -25.01
CA PHE A 559 10.35 -16.54 -25.11
C PHE A 559 9.78 -17.00 -26.45
N ASP A 560 10.22 -18.15 -26.93
CA ASP A 560 9.64 -18.82 -28.10
C ASP A 560 8.40 -19.66 -27.74
N PHE A 561 7.80 -20.33 -28.74
CA PHE A 561 6.64 -21.20 -28.55
C PHE A 561 6.90 -22.43 -27.66
N GLY A 562 8.16 -22.84 -27.50
CA GLY A 562 8.58 -23.94 -26.63
C GLY A 562 8.88 -23.49 -25.21
N GLY A 563 8.72 -22.19 -24.89
CA GLY A 563 9.05 -21.64 -23.59
C GLY A 563 10.54 -21.40 -23.36
N GLU A 564 11.39 -21.58 -24.39
CA GLU A 564 12.82 -21.30 -24.30
C GLU A 564 13.10 -19.80 -24.49
N LEU A 565 14.11 -19.28 -23.80
CA LEU A 565 14.53 -17.88 -23.95
C LEU A 565 15.06 -17.64 -25.36
N PHE A 566 14.36 -16.82 -26.13
CA PHE A 566 14.68 -16.48 -27.51
C PHE A 566 15.59 -15.24 -27.60
N ASP A 567 15.23 -14.16 -26.90
CA ASP A 567 16.00 -12.90 -26.89
C ASP A 567 15.73 -12.08 -25.61
N ARG A 568 16.44 -10.97 -25.43
CA ARG A 568 16.16 -9.97 -24.39
C ARG A 568 15.95 -8.59 -24.99
N LEU A 569 14.71 -8.12 -24.90
CA LEU A 569 14.29 -6.79 -25.38
C LEU A 569 14.87 -5.69 -24.49
N LYS A 570 15.35 -4.61 -25.10
CA LYS A 570 15.89 -3.46 -24.35
C LYS A 570 14.89 -2.31 -24.27
N TRP A 571 14.33 -2.10 -23.09
CA TRP A 571 13.41 -1.00 -22.82
C TRP A 571 14.04 0.09 -21.98
N LYS A 572 13.54 1.32 -22.13
CA LYS A 572 13.86 2.43 -21.26
C LYS A 572 12.59 3.08 -20.77
N GLU A 573 12.58 3.41 -19.49
CA GLU A 573 11.50 4.14 -18.86
C GLU A 573 12.04 5.40 -18.19
N GLY A 574 11.31 6.50 -18.31
CA GLY A 574 11.57 7.76 -17.61
C GLY A 574 10.32 8.19 -16.85
N LEU A 575 10.52 8.68 -15.63
CA LEU A 575 9.48 9.29 -14.83
C LEU A 575 10.00 10.59 -14.24
N TYR A 576 9.40 11.69 -14.65
CA TYR A 576 9.72 13.03 -14.16
C TYR A 576 8.46 13.66 -13.59
N ARG A 577 8.54 14.13 -12.34
CA ARG A 577 7.40 14.78 -11.70
C ARG A 577 7.79 16.00 -10.91
N GLY A 578 6.92 17.00 -10.91
CA GLY A 578 6.94 18.13 -10.00
C GLY A 578 5.59 18.21 -9.29
N TYR A 579 5.58 18.28 -7.97
CA TYR A 579 4.34 18.31 -7.19
C TYR A 579 4.27 19.54 -6.28
N LEU A 580 3.04 19.97 -5.99
CA LEU A 580 2.71 21.07 -5.08
C LEU A 580 1.47 20.68 -4.27
N ASN A 581 1.61 20.61 -2.96
CA ASN A 581 0.55 20.29 -2.01
C ASN A 581 0.37 21.45 -1.05
N TRP A 582 -0.87 21.94 -0.92
CA TRP A 582 -1.16 23.18 -0.21
C TRP A 582 -2.39 23.05 0.69
N THR A 583 -2.28 23.53 1.93
CA THR A 583 -3.39 23.68 2.88
C THR A 583 -3.68 25.17 3.12
N PRO A 584 -4.36 25.87 2.19
CA PRO A 584 -4.61 27.31 2.29
C PRO A 584 -5.40 27.75 3.53
N SER A 585 -6.19 26.85 4.10
CA SER A 585 -7.01 27.11 5.28
C SER A 585 -7.38 25.80 5.99
N PRO A 586 -7.92 25.84 7.22
CA PRO A 586 -8.30 24.64 7.99
C PRO A 586 -9.29 23.68 7.30
N ALA A 587 -10.02 24.15 6.29
CA ALA A 587 -11.07 23.38 5.60
C ALA A 587 -10.71 22.98 4.17
N TRP A 588 -9.61 23.50 3.61
CA TRP A 588 -9.29 23.36 2.19
C TRP A 588 -7.90 22.77 2.01
N ALA A 589 -7.79 21.81 1.10
CA ALA A 589 -6.54 21.28 0.60
C ALA A 589 -6.53 21.29 -0.93
N ALA A 590 -5.37 21.55 -1.52
CA ALA A 590 -5.16 21.53 -2.95
C ALA A 590 -3.89 20.76 -3.28
N SER A 591 -3.91 19.97 -4.35
CA SER A 591 -2.77 19.24 -4.87
C SER A 591 -2.66 19.48 -6.37
N ALA A 592 -1.44 19.72 -6.84
CA ALA A 592 -1.11 19.84 -8.25
C ALA A 592 0.14 19.00 -8.54
N GLU A 593 0.13 18.26 -9.63
CA GLU A 593 1.31 17.53 -10.12
C GLU A 593 1.48 17.80 -11.61
N TYR A 594 2.72 17.91 -12.05
CA TYR A 594 3.11 17.77 -13.44
C TYR A 594 3.89 16.46 -13.53
N ARG A 595 3.43 15.50 -14.32
CA ARG A 595 4.08 14.20 -14.51
C ARG A 595 4.33 13.95 -15.98
N LEU A 596 5.55 13.52 -16.31
CA LEU A 596 5.97 13.04 -17.61
C LEU A 596 6.44 11.59 -17.44
N ASP A 597 5.75 10.67 -18.11
CA ASP A 597 6.08 9.25 -18.23
C ASP A 597 6.58 9.02 -19.65
N THR A 598 7.81 8.54 -19.81
CA THR A 598 8.40 8.24 -21.12
C THR A 598 8.72 6.75 -21.17
N PHE A 599 8.46 6.13 -22.30
CA PHE A 599 8.79 4.74 -22.56
C PHE A 599 9.33 4.62 -23.99
N ASP A 600 10.53 4.07 -24.10
CA ASP A 600 11.18 3.78 -25.38
C ASP A 600 11.46 2.28 -25.47
N ALA A 601 10.90 1.62 -26.49
CA ALA A 601 11.33 0.31 -26.94
C ALA A 601 12.32 0.53 -28.09
N LYS A 602 13.62 0.30 -27.86
CA LYS A 602 14.64 0.50 -28.91
C LYS A 602 14.30 -0.30 -30.17
N GLU A 603 14.58 0.25 -31.35
CA GLU A 603 14.41 -0.35 -32.68
C GLU A 603 14.92 -1.80 -32.75
N GLU A 604 14.09 -2.73 -32.34
CA GLU A 604 14.27 -4.16 -32.55
C GLU A 604 13.30 -4.51 -33.68
N LEU A 605 13.88 -4.76 -34.86
CA LEU A 605 13.20 -5.08 -36.12
C LEU A 605 12.04 -6.07 -35.96
N PHE A 606 12.08 -6.92 -34.94
CA PHE A 606 11.07 -7.93 -34.63
C PHE A 606 9.86 -7.37 -33.85
N ALA A 607 10.08 -6.50 -32.85
CA ALA A 607 8.99 -5.87 -32.09
C ALA A 607 8.15 -4.93 -32.96
N ASN A 608 8.83 -4.20 -33.86
CA ASN A 608 8.17 -3.36 -34.87
C ASN A 608 7.46 -4.18 -35.97
N PHE A 609 7.85 -5.44 -36.20
CA PHE A 609 7.19 -6.31 -37.18
C PHE A 609 5.88 -6.93 -36.65
N MET A 610 5.77 -7.06 -35.31
CA MET A 610 4.64 -7.67 -34.62
C MET A 610 3.67 -6.63 -34.01
N ASP A 611 3.99 -5.34 -34.11
CA ASP A 611 3.19 -4.23 -33.57
C ASP A 611 2.89 -4.33 -32.06
N ILE A 612 3.82 -4.92 -31.31
CA ILE A 612 3.58 -5.39 -29.92
C ILE A 612 3.87 -4.34 -28.84
N THR A 613 4.71 -3.34 -29.13
CA THR A 613 5.21 -2.41 -28.12
C THR A 613 5.33 -0.98 -28.68
N PRO A 614 4.50 -0.03 -28.22
CA PRO A 614 4.61 1.37 -28.62
C PRO A 614 5.75 2.09 -27.89
N ASP A 615 6.33 3.09 -28.53
CA ASP A 615 6.99 4.21 -27.82
C ASP A 615 5.90 5.13 -27.27
N LEU A 616 6.05 5.61 -26.04
CA LEU A 616 4.99 6.31 -25.32
C LEU A 616 5.53 7.49 -24.52
N ASP A 617 5.05 8.68 -24.83
CA ASP A 617 5.25 9.89 -24.03
C ASP A 617 3.90 10.37 -23.49
N THR A 618 3.73 10.34 -22.16
CA THR A 618 2.50 10.77 -21.49
C THR A 618 2.79 11.91 -20.53
N ILE A 619 2.25 13.09 -20.82
CA ILE A 619 2.17 14.21 -19.90
C ILE A 619 0.81 14.17 -19.20
N SER A 620 0.82 14.23 -17.87
CA SER A 620 -0.39 14.39 -17.07
C SER A 620 -0.24 15.52 -16.06
N VAL A 621 -1.29 16.33 -15.93
CA VAL A 621 -1.35 17.46 -15.00
C VAL A 621 -2.62 17.38 -14.16
N PRO A 622 -2.64 16.53 -13.11
CA PRO A 622 -3.77 16.45 -12.20
C PRO A 622 -3.78 17.65 -11.25
N LEU A 623 -4.92 18.34 -11.19
CA LEU A 623 -5.22 19.42 -10.25
C LEU A 623 -6.43 19.00 -9.43
N THR A 624 -6.28 18.89 -8.11
CA THR A 624 -7.37 18.48 -7.22
C THR A 624 -7.54 19.45 -6.07
N ILE A 625 -8.80 19.79 -5.77
CA ILE A 625 -9.20 20.55 -4.60
C ILE A 625 -10.10 19.67 -3.73
N ARG A 626 -9.86 19.71 -2.42
CA ARG A 626 -10.63 19.00 -1.40
C ARG A 626 -11.14 19.98 -0.35
N TYR A 627 -12.38 19.78 0.05
CA TYR A 627 -13.06 20.56 1.08
C TYR A 627 -13.52 19.65 2.22
N PHE A 628 -13.32 20.10 3.45
CA PHE A 628 -13.68 19.38 4.67
C PHE A 628 -14.45 20.30 5.63
N HIS A 629 -15.67 19.92 5.96
CA HIS A 629 -16.49 20.63 6.94
C HIS A 629 -16.54 19.86 8.27
N PRO A 630 -16.38 20.54 9.44
CA PRO A 630 -16.41 19.88 10.76
C PRO A 630 -17.69 19.11 11.08
N ALA A 631 -18.82 19.39 10.40
CA ALA A 631 -20.05 18.62 10.55
C ALA A 631 -20.03 17.24 9.86
N GLY A 632 -18.93 16.88 9.17
CA GLY A 632 -18.73 15.58 8.52
C GLY A 632 -18.82 15.60 6.99
N PHE A 633 -19.29 16.70 6.37
CA PHE A 633 -19.35 16.81 4.91
C PHE A 633 -17.96 17.00 4.31
N PHE A 634 -17.66 16.30 3.23
CA PHE A 634 -16.47 16.53 2.43
C PHE A 634 -16.80 16.50 0.94
N ALA A 635 -15.96 17.18 0.16
CA ALA A 635 -16.07 17.24 -1.28
C ALA A 635 -14.68 17.17 -1.92
N ARG A 636 -14.60 16.57 -3.10
CA ARG A 636 -13.43 16.53 -3.97
C ARG A 636 -13.86 16.96 -5.37
N LEU A 637 -13.07 17.81 -5.98
CA LEU A 637 -13.16 18.13 -7.41
C LEU A 637 -11.74 18.07 -7.98
N GLY A 638 -11.54 17.28 -9.03
CA GLY A 638 -10.28 17.14 -9.72
C GLY A 638 -10.44 17.28 -11.23
N GLY A 639 -9.49 17.93 -11.87
CA GLY A 639 -9.34 17.94 -13.32
C GLY A 639 -7.94 17.45 -13.69
N THR A 640 -7.85 16.50 -14.61
CA THR A 640 -6.57 15.98 -15.09
C THR A 640 -6.47 16.24 -16.57
N TYR A 641 -5.55 17.13 -16.95
CA TYR A 641 -5.15 17.27 -18.34
C TYR A 641 -4.17 16.16 -18.69
N VAL A 642 -4.38 15.49 -19.82
CA VAL A 642 -3.51 14.44 -20.34
C VAL A 642 -3.17 14.76 -21.79
N ARG A 643 -1.88 14.62 -22.12
CA ARG A 643 -1.39 14.55 -23.49
C ARG A 643 -0.61 13.26 -23.63
N GLN A 644 -0.98 12.42 -24.58
CA GLN A 644 -0.26 11.21 -24.88
C GLN A 644 0.14 11.19 -26.34
N GLU A 645 1.43 10.97 -26.59
CA GLU A 645 2.03 10.77 -27.91
C GLU A 645 2.51 9.32 -27.98
N ILE A 646 2.22 8.64 -29.08
CA ILE A 646 2.54 7.24 -29.32
C ILE A 646 3.33 7.15 -30.62
N ALA A 647 4.36 6.32 -30.67
CA ALA A 647 5.04 6.02 -31.91
C ALA A 647 5.33 4.52 -32.03
N GLY A 648 5.72 4.08 -33.23
CA GLY A 648 6.10 2.69 -33.48
C GLY A 648 4.94 1.75 -33.82
N LEU A 649 3.68 2.23 -33.79
CA LEU A 649 2.53 1.40 -34.17
C LEU A 649 2.21 1.46 -35.67
N SER A 650 2.16 0.30 -36.34
CA SER A 650 1.96 0.19 -37.79
C SER A 650 0.51 0.49 -38.23
N GLU A 651 -0.45 0.29 -37.32
CA GLU A 651 -1.89 0.50 -37.54
C GLU A 651 -2.41 1.92 -37.18
N VAL A 652 -1.53 2.90 -36.89
CA VAL A 652 -1.96 4.28 -36.59
C VAL A 652 -1.77 5.21 -37.80
N PRO A 653 -2.69 5.24 -38.79
CA PRO A 653 -2.60 6.21 -39.87
C PRO A 653 -3.04 7.61 -39.39
N GLY A 654 -2.06 8.48 -39.14
CA GLY A 654 -2.23 9.93 -39.28
C GLY A 654 -2.66 10.75 -38.06
N ASP A 655 -2.83 10.16 -36.87
CA ASP A 655 -2.93 10.92 -35.62
C ASP A 655 -2.49 10.05 -34.43
N ASP A 656 -1.21 10.18 -34.09
CA ASP A 656 -0.44 9.41 -33.13
C ASP A 656 -0.44 10.07 -31.73
N ARG A 657 -1.36 11.02 -31.53
CA ARG A 657 -1.45 11.85 -30.34
C ARG A 657 -2.89 12.10 -29.92
N ASP A 658 -3.12 12.19 -28.62
CA ASP A 658 -4.38 12.70 -28.08
C ASP A 658 -4.15 13.67 -26.92
N ASP A 659 -5.07 14.60 -26.75
CA ASP A 659 -5.06 15.69 -25.76
C ASP A 659 -6.46 15.83 -25.15
N PHE A 660 -6.62 15.49 -23.88
CA PHE A 660 -7.94 15.48 -23.23
C PHE A 660 -7.90 15.98 -21.79
N VAL A 661 -9.08 16.33 -21.25
CA VAL A 661 -9.25 16.73 -19.86
C VAL A 661 -10.37 15.92 -19.22
N VAL A 662 -10.01 15.08 -18.25
CA VAL A 662 -11.01 14.34 -17.45
C VAL A 662 -11.30 15.09 -16.17
N VAL A 663 -12.58 15.25 -15.84
CA VAL A 663 -13.02 15.87 -14.58
C VAL A 663 -13.65 14.82 -13.69
N ASP A 664 -13.19 14.73 -12.45
CA ASP A 664 -13.71 13.83 -11.43
C ASP A 664 -14.28 14.62 -10.26
N ALA A 665 -15.38 14.15 -9.69
CA ALA A 665 -15.99 14.77 -8.51
C ALA A 665 -16.43 13.71 -7.50
N ALA A 666 -16.38 14.06 -6.22
CA ALA A 666 -16.97 13.25 -5.17
C ALA A 666 -17.55 14.11 -4.06
N LEU A 667 -18.66 13.66 -3.49
CA LEU A 667 -19.26 14.21 -2.28
C LEU A 667 -19.37 13.09 -1.26
N GLY A 668 -19.17 13.41 0.01
CA GLY A 668 -19.40 12.43 1.06
C GLY A 668 -19.70 13.05 2.40
N TYR A 669 -20.09 12.17 3.31
CA TYR A 669 -20.51 12.52 4.65
C TYR A 669 -20.01 11.47 5.65
N ARG A 670 -19.32 11.94 6.69
CA ARG A 670 -18.92 11.12 7.82
C ARG A 670 -20.05 11.06 8.84
N LEU A 671 -20.49 9.85 9.15
CA LEU A 671 -21.59 9.63 10.08
C LEU A 671 -21.18 10.01 11.51
N PRO A 672 -22.07 10.64 12.28
CA PRO A 672 -21.83 10.98 13.68
C PRO A 672 -21.41 9.77 14.51
N LYS A 673 -20.72 10.02 15.63
CA LYS A 673 -20.21 8.98 16.54
C LYS A 673 -19.29 7.97 15.85
N ARG A 674 -18.72 8.33 14.69
CA ARG A 674 -17.76 7.49 13.97
C ARG A 674 -18.36 6.15 13.52
N LEU A 675 -19.65 6.16 13.14
CA LEU A 675 -20.35 4.95 12.70
C LEU A 675 -19.96 4.52 11.27
N GLY A 676 -19.41 5.42 10.46
CA GLY A 676 -19.12 5.11 9.08
C GLY A 676 -19.06 6.33 8.17
N ILE A 677 -18.99 6.08 6.87
CA ILE A 677 -18.88 7.10 5.81
C ILE A 677 -19.78 6.69 4.65
N MET A 678 -20.41 7.70 4.05
CA MET A 678 -21.15 7.56 2.80
C MET A 678 -20.53 8.49 1.75
N SER A 679 -20.45 8.04 0.50
CA SER A 679 -19.92 8.85 -0.59
C SER A 679 -20.66 8.58 -1.90
N LEU A 680 -20.71 9.60 -2.75
CA LEU A 680 -21.17 9.57 -4.12
C LEU A 680 -20.06 10.16 -4.98
N GLY A 681 -19.54 9.37 -5.91
CA GLY A 681 -18.47 9.76 -6.82
C GLY A 681 -18.93 9.71 -8.27
N VAL A 682 -18.33 10.58 -9.08
CA VAL A 682 -18.44 10.56 -10.54
C VAL A 682 -17.03 10.67 -11.12
N ARG A 683 -16.65 9.70 -11.95
CA ARG A 683 -15.45 9.73 -12.80
C ARG A 683 -15.85 10.14 -14.19
N ASN A 684 -14.98 10.89 -14.86
CA ASN A 684 -15.28 11.46 -16.17
C ASN A 684 -16.65 12.17 -16.19
N LEU A 685 -16.83 13.10 -15.25
CA LEU A 685 -18.07 13.86 -15.03
C LEU A 685 -18.58 14.55 -16.30
N LEU A 686 -17.68 14.95 -17.19
CA LEU A 686 -18.03 15.61 -18.45
C LEU A 686 -18.34 14.62 -19.57
N ASP A 687 -18.10 13.32 -19.38
CA ASP A 687 -18.22 12.28 -20.42
C ASP A 687 -17.33 12.60 -21.63
N GLU A 688 -16.08 12.95 -21.33
CA GLU A 688 -15.07 13.26 -22.33
C GLU A 688 -14.65 11.97 -23.03
N GLU A 689 -14.74 11.93 -24.36
CA GLU A 689 -14.24 10.83 -25.15
C GLU A 689 -12.76 11.04 -25.47
N PHE A 690 -11.93 10.02 -25.21
CA PHE A 690 -10.49 10.08 -25.51
C PHE A 690 -9.95 8.72 -25.99
N ARG A 691 -8.76 8.73 -26.57
CA ARG A 691 -7.89 7.59 -26.82
C ARG A 691 -6.76 7.60 -25.80
N PHE A 692 -6.46 6.44 -25.25
CA PHE A 692 -5.40 6.30 -24.26
C PHE A 692 -4.83 4.89 -24.28
N GLN A 693 -3.52 4.79 -24.34
CA GLN A 693 -2.74 3.57 -24.15
C GLN A 693 -2.32 3.48 -22.69
N ASP A 694 -2.82 2.46 -21.99
CA ASP A 694 -2.35 2.14 -20.63
C ASP A 694 -0.97 1.45 -20.65
N ASP A 695 -0.42 1.19 -19.46
CA ASP A 695 0.85 0.50 -19.28
C ASP A 695 0.72 -1.04 -19.29
N SER A 696 -0.43 -1.57 -19.71
CA SER A 696 -0.70 -3.02 -19.76
C SER A 696 0.31 -3.77 -20.61
N PHE A 697 0.85 -3.13 -21.65
CA PHE A 697 1.83 -3.73 -22.56
C PHE A 697 3.17 -4.05 -21.88
N ARG A 698 3.49 -3.36 -20.77
CA ARG A 698 4.78 -3.50 -20.07
C ARG A 698 4.86 -4.75 -19.20
N SER A 699 3.73 -5.38 -18.90
CA SER A 699 3.66 -6.64 -18.15
C SER A 699 3.28 -7.85 -19.01
N ARG A 700 3.18 -7.70 -20.35
CA ARG A 700 2.74 -8.77 -21.27
C ARG A 700 3.79 -9.83 -21.52
N ILE A 701 3.38 -11.10 -21.54
CA ILE A 701 4.25 -12.18 -22.03
C ILE A 701 4.28 -12.07 -23.54
N LEU A 702 5.42 -11.70 -24.08
CA LEU A 702 5.62 -11.64 -25.52
C LEU A 702 6.00 -13.05 -25.99
N VAL A 703 5.14 -13.68 -26.79
CA VAL A 703 5.41 -14.96 -27.47
C VAL A 703 5.37 -14.71 -28.97
N ILE A 704 6.37 -15.21 -29.67
CA ILE A 704 6.51 -15.09 -31.12
C ILE A 704 5.26 -15.65 -31.82
N GLY A 705 4.73 -14.96 -32.85
CA GLY A 705 3.66 -15.45 -33.72
C GLY A 705 2.22 -15.32 -33.19
N GLN A 706 2.00 -14.62 -32.08
CA GLN A 706 0.68 -14.16 -31.63
C GLN A 706 0.70 -12.65 -31.34
N ASN A 707 -0.46 -11.98 -31.45
CA ASN A 707 -0.67 -10.71 -30.77
C ASN A 707 -0.40 -10.94 -29.27
N ALA A 708 0.50 -10.15 -28.68
CA ALA A 708 1.05 -10.30 -27.33
C ALA A 708 0.09 -10.98 -26.33
N ILE A 709 0.55 -12.05 -25.66
CA ILE A 709 -0.23 -12.68 -24.60
C ILE A 709 -0.33 -11.66 -23.45
N PRO A 710 -1.53 -11.22 -23.05
CA PRO A 710 -1.68 -10.36 -21.89
C PRO A 710 -1.01 -11.05 -20.69
N GLY A 711 -0.12 -10.36 -19.96
CA GLY A 711 0.40 -10.89 -18.71
C GLY A 711 -0.69 -10.91 -17.64
N ASP A 712 -0.33 -11.20 -16.40
CA ASP A 712 -1.22 -11.09 -15.23
C ASP A 712 -1.76 -9.64 -15.16
N PHE A 713 -2.92 -9.39 -15.80
CA PHE A 713 -3.42 -8.05 -16.00
C PHE A 713 -4.15 -7.61 -14.75
N ARG A 714 -3.37 -6.99 -13.89
CA ARG A 714 -3.80 -6.36 -12.65
C ARG A 714 -3.90 -4.86 -12.86
N GLY A 715 -4.75 -4.45 -13.80
CA GLY A 715 -4.87 -3.06 -14.24
C GLY A 715 -5.64 -2.20 -13.24
N ASN A 716 -4.96 -1.28 -12.56
CA ASN A 716 -5.64 -0.18 -11.88
C ASN A 716 -5.87 0.94 -12.91
N PHE A 717 -7.09 1.06 -13.43
CA PHE A 717 -7.43 2.07 -14.44
C PHE A 717 -7.23 3.49 -13.91
N GLY A 718 -6.15 4.14 -14.33
CA GLY A 718 -5.90 5.55 -14.00
C GLY A 718 -6.93 6.50 -14.63
N PHE A 719 -7.44 6.15 -15.82
CA PHE A 719 -8.45 6.89 -16.56
C PHE A 719 -9.57 5.96 -17.00
N VAL A 720 -10.82 6.45 -16.93
CA VAL A 720 -12.00 5.70 -17.35
C VAL A 720 -12.62 6.41 -18.55
N PRO A 721 -12.77 5.74 -19.72
CA PRO A 721 -13.27 6.37 -20.94
C PRO A 721 -14.71 6.88 -20.81
N ASP A 722 -15.56 6.15 -20.09
CA ASP A 722 -16.96 6.49 -19.92
C ASP A 722 -17.22 7.18 -18.59
N ARG A 723 -18.28 7.98 -18.53
CA ARG A 723 -18.78 8.48 -17.25
C ARG A 723 -19.19 7.33 -16.33
N VAL A 724 -18.51 7.20 -15.20
CA VAL A 724 -18.84 6.22 -14.14
C VAL A 724 -19.35 6.93 -12.90
N ILE A 725 -20.55 6.56 -12.45
CA ILE A 725 -21.20 7.07 -11.25
C ILE A 725 -21.26 5.92 -10.25
N PHE A 726 -20.81 6.16 -9.03
CA PHE A 726 -20.87 5.16 -7.97
C PHE A 726 -21.22 5.78 -6.62
N ALA A 727 -21.88 4.99 -5.78
CA ALA A 727 -22.09 5.29 -4.38
C ALA A 727 -21.46 4.19 -3.52
N ALA A 728 -20.93 4.57 -2.36
CA ALA A 728 -20.35 3.64 -1.40
C ALA A 728 -20.74 4.03 0.03
N ILE A 729 -21.00 3.01 0.85
CA ILE A 729 -21.28 3.15 2.28
C ILE A 729 -20.39 2.17 3.02
N THR A 730 -19.64 2.67 3.99
CA THR A 730 -18.84 1.85 4.91
C THR A 730 -19.30 2.11 6.34
N LEU A 731 -19.62 1.07 7.09
CA LEU A 731 -20.04 1.11 8.49
C LEU A 731 -19.07 0.33 9.37
N SER A 732 -18.89 0.81 10.60
CA SER A 732 -18.07 0.17 11.63
C SER A 732 -18.83 0.11 12.95
N PHE A 733 -18.88 -1.08 13.54
CA PHE A 733 -19.59 -1.39 14.80
C PHE A 733 -18.63 -1.86 15.89
#